data_AF-A0A3F3ICS8-F1
#
_entry.id   AF-A0A3F3ICS8-F1
#
_cell.length_a   1.000
_cell.length_b   1.000
_cell.length_c   1.000
_cell.angle_alpha   90.00
_cell.angle_beta   90.00
_cell.angle_gamma   90.00
#
_symmetry.space_group_name_H-M   'P 1'
#
loop_
_entity.id
_entity.type
_entity.pdbx_description
1 polymer ?
#
loop_
_entity_poly.entity_id
_entity_poly.type
_entity_poly.pdbx_seq_one_letter_code
_entity_poly.pdbx_strand_id
1 'polypeptide(L)'
;MPEKQRYTLPTKADDQRQLGELTGAACATLVAEIAERHAGPVVLIAPDMQNALRLHDEIRQFTDQMVMNLADWETLPYDSFSPHQEIISSRLSTLYQLPSMQRGVLIVPVNTLMQRVCPHSYLHGHALVMKKGQRLSRDALRAQLDSAGYRHVDQVMEHGEYATRGALLDLFPMGSEQPYRLDFFDDEIDSLRLFDADTQRTLEEVEAINLLPAHEFPTDKAAIELFRSQWRDTFEVKRDAEHIYQQVSKGTLPAGIEYWQPLFFSEPLPPLFSYFPANTLVVNTGSLETSAERFQADTLARFENRGVDPMRPLLPPEALWLRVDELFSELKRWPRLQLKTDHLPEKAANTNLGFQKLPDLAIQAQQKAPLDALRKFLESFSGPVIFSVESEGRREALGELLARIKIAPKRILRLDEAQDAGRYLMIGAAEHGFIDTQRNLALICESDLLGERVARRRLDSRRTINPDTLIRNLAELHVGQPVVHLEHGVGRYAGMTTLEAGGIKGEYLMLTYANDAKLYVPVSSLHLISRYAGGAEESAPLHKLGGDAWSRARQKAAEKVRDVAAELLDIYAQRAAKEGFAFKHDREQYQLFCDSFPFETTPDQAQAINAVLSDMCQPLAMDRLVCGDVGFGKTEVAMRAAFLAVENHKQVAVLVPTTLLAQQHYDNFRDRFANWPVRIEMLSRFRSAKEQTQILAEAAEGKIDILIGTHKLLQSDVKLRDLGLLIVDEEHRFGVRHKERIKAMRADVDILTLTATPIPRTLNMAMSGMRDLSIIATPPARRLAVKTFVREYDSLVVREAILREILRGGQVYYLYNDVENIQKAAERLAELVPEARIAIGHGQMRERELERVMNDFHHQRFNVLVCTTIIETGIDIPTANTIIIERADHFGLAQLHQLRGRVGRSHHQAYAWLLTPHPKAMTTDAQKRLEAIASLEDLGAGFALATHDLEIRGAGELLGEEQSGSMETIGFSLYMELLENAVDALKAGREPSLEDLTSQQTEVELRMPSLLPDDFIPDVNTRLSFYKRIASAKNENELEEIKVELIDRFGLLPDPARNLLDIARLRQQAQKLGIRKLEGNEKGGTIEFAEKNHVDPAWLIGLLQKQPQHFRLDGPTRLKFIQDLSERKTRIDWVRQFMQQLEENAIA
;
A
#
# COMPACT_ATOMS: atom_id res chain seq x y z
N MET A 1 0.14 -23.50 46.34
CA MET A 1 -1.15 -24.12 46.70
C MET A 1 -2.06 -24.01 45.49
N PRO A 2 -2.90 -25.01 45.15
CA PRO A 2 -3.84 -24.81 44.06
C PRO A 2 -4.79 -23.67 44.48
N GLU A 3 -4.87 -22.61 43.66
CA GLU A 3 -5.77 -21.48 43.92
C GLU A 3 -7.16 -22.01 44.30
N LYS A 4 -7.72 -21.53 45.42
CA LYS A 4 -9.14 -21.74 45.71
C LYS A 4 -9.92 -21.18 44.51
N GLN A 5 -10.58 -22.06 43.77
CA GLN A 5 -11.32 -21.71 42.56
C GLN A 5 -12.39 -20.66 42.90
N ARG A 6 -12.28 -19.46 42.32
CA ARG A 6 -13.10 -18.27 42.63
C ARG A 6 -14.55 -18.38 42.12
N TYR A 7 -14.76 -19.21 41.11
CA TYR A 7 -16.04 -19.54 40.51
C TYR A 7 -15.96 -20.95 39.89
N THR A 8 -17.12 -21.54 39.62
CA THR A 8 -17.24 -22.86 38.97
C THR A 8 -17.70 -22.73 37.53
N LEU A 9 -17.05 -23.44 36.60
CA LEU A 9 -17.46 -23.47 35.20
C LEU A 9 -18.77 -24.28 35.00
N PRO A 10 -19.71 -23.78 34.20
CA PRO A 10 -20.90 -24.55 33.84
C PRO A 10 -20.52 -25.70 32.91
N THR A 11 -21.16 -26.86 33.10
CA THR A 11 -20.83 -28.10 32.36
C THR A 11 -22.02 -28.74 31.65
N LYS A 12 -23.24 -28.29 31.94
CA LYS A 12 -24.48 -28.84 31.38
C LYS A 12 -25.14 -27.85 30.43
N ALA A 13 -25.92 -28.37 29.49
CA ALA A 13 -26.82 -27.57 28.68
C ALA A 13 -27.75 -26.74 29.59
N ASP A 14 -27.99 -25.49 29.22
CA ASP A 14 -28.78 -24.49 29.96
C ASP A 14 -28.26 -24.13 31.37
N ASP A 15 -27.06 -24.58 31.76
CA ASP A 15 -26.37 -24.08 32.96
C ASP A 15 -25.77 -22.71 32.65
N GLN A 16 -26.47 -21.66 33.09
CA GLN A 16 -26.06 -20.28 32.93
C GLN A 16 -25.40 -19.76 34.21
N ARG A 17 -24.20 -19.21 34.07
CA ARG A 17 -23.48 -18.52 35.16
C ARG A 17 -23.23 -17.08 34.77
N GLN A 18 -23.24 -16.18 35.75
CA GLN A 18 -22.98 -14.75 35.53
C GLN A 18 -21.80 -14.29 36.39
N LEU A 19 -20.82 -13.66 35.75
CA LEU A 19 -19.67 -13.05 36.41
C LEU A 19 -19.81 -11.52 36.32
N GLY A 20 -19.86 -10.88 37.48
CA GLY A 20 -20.09 -9.43 37.63
C GLY A 20 -18.86 -8.67 38.10
N GLU A 21 -18.98 -7.34 38.08
CA GLU A 21 -17.91 -6.39 38.44
C GLU A 21 -16.65 -6.55 37.58
N LEU A 22 -16.82 -6.62 36.26
CA LEU A 22 -15.71 -6.67 35.30
C LEU A 22 -15.46 -5.29 34.70
N THR A 23 -14.20 -4.83 34.71
CA THR A 23 -13.81 -3.52 34.14
C THR A 23 -12.51 -3.62 33.35
N GLY A 24 -12.39 -2.82 32.29
CA GLY A 24 -11.17 -2.77 31.46
C GLY A 24 -10.79 -4.14 30.90
N ALA A 25 -9.49 -4.46 30.92
CA ALA A 25 -8.93 -5.72 30.45
C ALA A 25 -9.26 -6.95 31.33
N ALA A 26 -10.07 -6.80 32.39
CA ALA A 26 -10.46 -7.92 33.25
C ALA A 26 -11.18 -9.03 32.46
N CYS A 27 -12.00 -8.65 31.47
CA CYS A 27 -12.67 -9.59 30.58
C CYS A 27 -11.67 -10.52 29.88
N ALA A 28 -10.60 -9.98 29.30
CA ALA A 28 -9.58 -10.74 28.60
C ALA A 28 -8.83 -11.69 29.53
N THR A 29 -8.43 -11.22 30.72
CA THR A 29 -7.77 -12.08 31.72
C THR A 29 -8.65 -13.24 32.17
N LEU A 30 -9.96 -12.98 32.32
CA LEU A 30 -10.91 -13.98 32.76
C LEU A 30 -11.21 -15.01 31.67
N VAL A 31 -11.30 -14.59 30.40
CA VAL A 31 -11.48 -15.50 29.28
C VAL A 31 -10.23 -16.37 29.08
N ALA A 32 -9.02 -15.80 29.24
CA ALA A 32 -7.78 -16.56 29.26
C ALA A 32 -7.80 -17.64 30.37
N GLU A 33 -8.18 -17.26 31.60
CA GLU A 33 -8.34 -18.17 32.74
C GLU A 33 -9.40 -19.26 32.48
N ILE A 34 -10.52 -18.90 31.83
CA ILE A 34 -11.56 -19.86 31.42
C ILE A 34 -11.02 -20.85 30.39
N ALA A 35 -10.28 -20.38 29.38
CA ALA A 35 -9.71 -21.24 28.33
C ALA A 35 -8.65 -22.20 28.89
N GLU A 36 -7.87 -21.78 29.89
CA GLU A 36 -6.88 -22.61 30.55
C GLU A 36 -7.50 -23.67 31.47
N ARG A 37 -8.61 -23.33 32.13
CA ARG A 37 -9.33 -24.22 33.05
C ARG A 37 -10.26 -25.20 32.35
N HIS A 38 -10.86 -24.81 31.23
CA HIS A 38 -11.79 -25.65 30.49
C HIS A 38 -11.06 -26.65 29.60
N ALA A 39 -11.45 -27.93 29.69
CA ALA A 39 -10.90 -28.99 28.84
C ALA A 39 -11.70 -29.12 27.53
N GLY A 40 -11.80 -28.03 26.78
CA GLY A 40 -12.53 -27.94 25.53
C GLY A 40 -12.40 -26.57 24.86
N PRO A 41 -12.97 -26.38 23.66
CA PRO A 41 -13.03 -25.08 23.01
C PRO A 41 -13.88 -24.08 23.81
N VAL A 42 -13.46 -22.82 23.78
CA VAL A 42 -14.24 -21.70 24.31
C VAL A 42 -14.69 -20.83 23.15
N VAL A 43 -16.00 -20.64 22.99
CA VAL A 43 -16.56 -19.73 22.00
C VAL A 43 -16.98 -18.44 22.70
N LEU A 44 -16.24 -17.36 22.45
CA LEU A 44 -16.51 -16.03 22.98
C LEU A 44 -17.38 -15.25 21.98
N ILE A 45 -18.63 -15.00 22.36
CA ILE A 45 -19.57 -14.23 21.56
C ILE A 45 -19.46 -12.75 21.96
N ALA A 46 -19.03 -11.94 21.01
CA ALA A 46 -18.95 -10.49 21.15
C ALA A 46 -20.25 -9.82 20.66
N PRO A 47 -20.65 -8.67 21.25
CA PRO A 47 -21.86 -7.95 20.84
C PRO A 47 -21.73 -7.33 19.44
N ASP A 48 -20.51 -7.03 18.98
CA ASP A 48 -20.19 -6.43 17.70
C ASP A 48 -18.75 -6.76 17.27
N MET A 49 -18.41 -6.45 16.02
CA MET A 49 -17.11 -6.74 15.43
C MET A 49 -15.96 -5.94 16.06
N GLN A 50 -16.20 -4.71 16.52
CA GLN A 50 -15.16 -3.88 17.14
C GLN A 50 -14.70 -4.49 18.47
N ASN A 51 -15.65 -4.94 19.29
CA ASN A 51 -15.37 -5.66 20.52
C ASN A 51 -14.67 -7.00 20.26
N ALA A 52 -15.08 -7.75 19.22
CA ALA A 52 -14.43 -9.01 18.84
C ALA A 52 -12.94 -8.80 18.52
N LEU A 53 -12.65 -7.77 17.72
CA LEU A 53 -11.31 -7.38 17.31
C LEU A 53 -10.44 -6.93 18.50
N ARG A 54 -10.98 -6.13 19.42
CA ARG A 54 -10.26 -5.74 20.64
C ARG A 54 -9.95 -6.97 21.52
N LEU A 55 -10.97 -7.81 21.79
CA LEU A 55 -10.84 -8.97 22.66
C LEU A 55 -9.85 -10.00 22.11
N HIS A 56 -9.74 -10.16 20.79
CA HIS A 56 -8.73 -11.00 20.17
C HIS A 56 -7.32 -10.63 20.59
N ASP A 57 -6.99 -9.33 20.49
CA ASP A 57 -5.66 -8.81 20.77
C ASP A 57 -5.38 -8.84 22.30
N GLU A 58 -6.38 -8.49 23.12
CA GLU A 58 -6.25 -8.53 24.59
C GLU A 58 -6.13 -9.96 25.15
N ILE A 59 -6.88 -10.95 24.63
CA ILE A 59 -6.83 -12.32 25.16
C ILE A 59 -5.48 -12.97 24.86
N ARG A 60 -4.92 -12.75 23.66
CA ARG A 60 -3.59 -13.24 23.26
C ARG A 60 -2.47 -12.79 24.18
N GLN A 61 -2.64 -11.67 24.89
CA GLN A 61 -1.68 -11.23 25.88
C GLN A 61 -1.64 -12.12 27.13
N PHE A 62 -2.78 -12.68 27.53
CA PHE A 62 -2.93 -13.35 28.82
C PHE A 62 -2.92 -14.87 28.72
N THR A 63 -2.93 -15.44 27.52
CA THR A 63 -2.86 -16.88 27.31
C THR A 63 -1.95 -17.25 26.15
N ASP A 64 -1.24 -18.36 26.30
CA ASP A 64 -0.47 -19.00 25.22
C ASP A 64 -1.36 -19.93 24.37
N GLN A 65 -2.64 -20.09 24.73
CA GLN A 65 -3.56 -20.89 23.93
C GLN A 65 -3.87 -20.21 22.59
N MET A 66 -4.25 -21.04 21.62
CA MET A 66 -4.70 -20.56 20.32
C MET A 66 -5.94 -19.68 20.47
N VAL A 67 -5.88 -18.46 19.93
CA VAL A 67 -7.00 -17.52 19.81
C VAL A 67 -7.22 -17.22 18.33
N MET A 68 -8.45 -17.44 17.86
CA MET A 68 -8.88 -17.23 16.48
C MET A 68 -10.16 -16.38 16.44
N ASN A 69 -10.37 -15.70 15.32
CA ASN A 69 -11.62 -15.02 15.02
C ASN A 69 -12.28 -15.68 13.82
N LEU A 70 -13.61 -15.80 13.84
CA LEU A 70 -14.35 -16.06 12.62
C LEU A 70 -14.56 -14.73 11.89
N ALA A 71 -13.88 -14.55 10.76
CA ALA A 71 -13.99 -13.30 9.99
C ALA A 71 -15.42 -13.09 9.49
N ASP A 72 -15.93 -11.87 9.61
CA ASP A 72 -17.22 -11.47 9.04
C ASP A 72 -17.07 -11.20 7.54
N TRP A 73 -18.14 -11.30 6.74
CA TRP A 73 -18.07 -11.01 5.30
C TRP A 73 -17.75 -9.53 5.00
N GLU A 74 -17.88 -8.64 5.98
CA GLU A 74 -17.73 -7.18 5.83
C GLU A 74 -18.67 -6.55 4.78
N THR A 75 -19.70 -7.30 4.38
CA THR A 75 -20.78 -6.87 3.50
C THR A 75 -22.06 -6.72 4.30
N LEU A 76 -22.95 -5.82 3.87
CA LEU A 76 -24.27 -5.70 4.51
C LEU A 76 -25.24 -6.74 3.95
N PRO A 77 -26.25 -7.20 4.71
CA PRO A 77 -27.23 -8.16 4.20
C PRO A 77 -27.79 -7.75 2.82
N TYR A 78 -27.78 -8.66 1.87
CA TYR A 78 -28.21 -8.44 0.47
C TYR A 78 -27.43 -7.34 -0.27
N ASP A 79 -26.15 -7.21 0.04
CA ASP A 79 -25.27 -6.32 -0.71
C ASP A 79 -25.06 -6.78 -2.16
N SER A 80 -24.64 -5.83 -2.98
CA SER A 80 -24.25 -6.12 -4.38
C SER A 80 -22.77 -6.43 -4.51
N PHE A 81 -22.08 -6.72 -3.39
CA PHE A 81 -20.66 -6.97 -3.32
C PHE A 81 -20.42 -8.36 -2.74
N SER A 82 -19.39 -9.02 -3.26
CA SER A 82 -18.88 -10.26 -2.71
C SER A 82 -17.84 -9.97 -1.62
N PRO A 83 -17.72 -10.82 -0.60
CA PRO A 83 -16.66 -10.70 0.40
C PRO A 83 -15.28 -10.79 -0.26
N HIS A 84 -14.29 -10.14 0.35
CA HIS A 84 -12.91 -10.22 -0.14
C HIS A 84 -12.38 -11.67 -0.03
N GLN A 85 -11.52 -12.07 -0.95
CA GLN A 85 -11.03 -13.46 -1.03
C GLN A 85 -10.22 -13.86 0.23
N GLU A 86 -9.44 -12.94 0.79
CA GLU A 86 -8.72 -13.16 2.07
C GLU A 86 -9.69 -13.45 3.24
N ILE A 87 -10.87 -12.80 3.26
CA ILE A 87 -11.91 -13.05 4.27
C ILE A 87 -12.47 -14.46 4.10
N ILE A 88 -12.83 -14.84 2.88
CA ILE A 88 -13.36 -16.18 2.56
C ILE A 88 -12.31 -17.24 2.94
N SER A 89 -11.04 -17.02 2.57
CA SER A 89 -9.91 -17.88 2.92
C SER A 89 -9.78 -18.10 4.44
N SER A 90 -9.80 -17.02 5.23
CA SER A 90 -9.74 -17.08 6.70
C SER A 90 -10.95 -17.79 7.31
N ARG A 91 -12.15 -17.53 6.78
CA ARG A 91 -13.40 -18.18 7.22
C ARG A 91 -13.37 -19.68 6.98
N LEU A 92 -13.02 -20.10 5.76
CA LEU A 92 -12.92 -21.52 5.41
C LEU A 92 -11.86 -22.23 6.27
N SER A 93 -10.72 -21.59 6.52
CA SER A 93 -9.69 -22.12 7.43
C SER A 93 -10.23 -22.36 8.83
N THR A 94 -10.98 -21.38 9.37
CA THR A 94 -11.58 -21.47 10.70
C THR A 94 -12.62 -22.59 10.74
N LEU A 95 -13.53 -22.64 9.76
CA LEU A 95 -14.57 -23.68 9.66
C LEU A 95 -13.98 -25.08 9.50
N TYR A 96 -12.83 -25.22 8.82
CA TYR A 96 -12.14 -26.49 8.67
C TYR A 96 -11.52 -26.98 9.98
N GLN A 97 -10.90 -26.06 10.73
CA GLN A 97 -10.21 -26.41 11.99
C GLN A 97 -11.18 -26.63 13.15
N LEU A 98 -12.32 -25.93 13.17
CA LEU A 98 -13.24 -25.85 14.31
C LEU A 98 -13.75 -27.21 14.82
N PRO A 99 -14.15 -28.17 13.98
CA PRO A 99 -14.60 -29.49 14.45
C PRO A 99 -13.51 -30.30 15.16
N SER A 100 -12.24 -30.07 14.81
CA SER A 100 -11.08 -30.77 15.38
C SER A 100 -10.43 -30.04 16.57
N MET A 101 -10.92 -28.85 16.87
CA MET A 101 -10.37 -28.00 17.92
C MET A 101 -10.57 -28.65 19.29
N GLN A 102 -9.46 -28.88 20.00
CA GLN A 102 -9.50 -29.50 21.34
C GLN A 102 -9.50 -28.45 22.46
N ARG A 103 -8.79 -27.34 22.26
CA ARG A 103 -8.62 -26.22 23.20
C ARG A 103 -8.36 -24.93 22.43
N GLY A 104 -8.56 -23.80 23.10
CA GLY A 104 -8.39 -22.45 22.55
C GLY A 104 -9.69 -21.66 22.55
N VAL A 105 -9.60 -20.42 22.05
CA VAL A 105 -10.70 -19.46 22.02
C VAL A 105 -11.06 -19.12 20.58
N LEU A 106 -12.33 -19.29 20.22
CA LEU A 106 -12.91 -18.74 19.00
C LEU A 106 -13.77 -17.53 19.35
N ILE A 107 -13.45 -16.37 18.77
CA ILE A 107 -14.22 -15.14 18.96
C ILE A 107 -15.14 -14.94 17.76
N VAL A 108 -16.43 -14.75 18.02
CA VAL A 108 -17.46 -14.58 16.99
C VAL A 108 -18.36 -13.40 17.36
N PRO A 109 -18.56 -12.41 16.48
CA PRO A 109 -19.56 -11.37 16.72
C PRO A 109 -20.98 -11.90 16.45
N VAL A 110 -21.98 -11.32 17.11
CA VAL A 110 -23.36 -11.84 17.06
C VAL A 110 -23.95 -11.89 15.64
N ASN A 111 -23.62 -10.92 14.78
CA ASN A 111 -24.08 -10.89 13.39
C ASN A 111 -23.56 -12.09 12.59
N THR A 112 -22.29 -12.45 12.75
CA THR A 112 -21.69 -13.63 12.09
C THR A 112 -22.18 -14.94 12.70
N LEU A 113 -22.46 -14.97 14.01
CA LEU A 113 -23.05 -16.15 14.67
C LEU A 113 -24.47 -16.46 14.17
N MET A 114 -25.26 -15.42 13.87
CA MET A 114 -26.61 -15.57 13.33
C MET A 114 -26.62 -16.06 11.88
N GLN A 115 -25.52 -15.89 11.15
CA GLN A 115 -25.40 -16.33 9.78
C GLN A 115 -25.29 -17.87 9.70
N ARG A 116 -26.08 -18.47 8.80
CA ARG A 116 -25.96 -19.88 8.46
C ARG A 116 -24.71 -20.10 7.61
N VAL A 117 -24.11 -21.27 7.71
CA VAL A 117 -22.82 -21.60 7.08
C VAL A 117 -22.98 -22.79 6.14
N CYS A 118 -21.96 -23.03 5.32
CA CYS A 118 -21.96 -24.18 4.42
C CYS A 118 -21.97 -25.51 5.20
N PRO A 119 -22.53 -26.59 4.64
CA PRO A 119 -22.48 -27.91 5.25
C PRO A 119 -21.07 -28.49 5.40
N HIS A 120 -20.84 -29.28 6.45
CA HIS A 120 -19.58 -29.98 6.69
C HIS A 120 -19.22 -30.95 5.55
N SER A 121 -20.25 -31.56 4.95
CA SER A 121 -20.15 -32.50 3.83
C SER A 121 -19.43 -31.87 2.64
N TYR A 122 -19.73 -30.60 2.36
CA TYR A 122 -19.07 -29.82 1.31
C TYR A 122 -17.62 -29.52 1.65
N LEU A 123 -17.36 -28.91 2.81
CA LEU A 123 -16.02 -28.49 3.19
C LEU A 123 -15.04 -29.68 3.28
N HIS A 124 -15.46 -30.78 3.92
CA HIS A 124 -14.61 -31.96 4.08
C HIS A 124 -14.47 -32.76 2.77
N GLY A 125 -15.54 -32.85 1.96
CA GLY A 125 -15.53 -33.60 0.71
C GLY A 125 -14.67 -32.97 -0.38
N HIS A 126 -14.47 -31.65 -0.33
CA HIS A 126 -13.68 -30.89 -1.31
C HIS A 126 -12.31 -30.44 -0.77
N ALA A 127 -11.96 -30.74 0.48
CA ALA A 127 -10.63 -30.51 1.01
C ALA A 127 -9.65 -31.53 0.43
N LEU A 128 -8.63 -31.05 -0.28
CA LEU A 128 -7.59 -31.89 -0.88
C LEU A 128 -6.28 -31.71 -0.13
N VAL A 129 -5.60 -32.82 0.17
CA VAL A 129 -4.25 -32.80 0.74
C VAL A 129 -3.28 -33.24 -0.34
N MET A 130 -2.30 -32.41 -0.64
CA MET A 130 -1.21 -32.76 -1.55
C MET A 130 0.08 -32.95 -0.78
N LYS A 131 0.87 -33.95 -1.15
CA LYS A 131 2.13 -34.28 -0.47
C LYS A 131 3.27 -34.47 -1.47
N LYS A 132 4.50 -34.20 -1.02
CA LYS A 132 5.70 -34.56 -1.76
C LYS A 132 5.72 -36.07 -2.07
N GLY A 133 6.05 -36.43 -3.30
CA GLY A 133 6.06 -37.80 -3.81
C GLY A 133 4.68 -38.36 -4.16
N GLN A 134 3.63 -37.55 -4.16
CA GLN A 134 2.31 -37.99 -4.60
C GLN A 134 2.28 -38.14 -6.13
N ARG A 135 1.86 -39.32 -6.59
CA ARG A 135 1.63 -39.60 -8.02
C ARG A 135 0.33 -38.94 -8.48
N LEU A 136 0.44 -37.68 -8.87
CA LEU A 136 -0.64 -36.88 -9.41
C LEU A 136 -0.11 -36.17 -10.65
N SER A 137 -0.67 -36.46 -11.82
CA SER A 137 -0.34 -35.71 -13.03
C SER A 137 -0.81 -34.27 -12.88
N ARG A 138 -0.03 -33.32 -13.42
CA ARG A 138 -0.34 -31.89 -13.44
C ARG A 138 -1.73 -31.59 -13.98
N ASP A 139 -2.13 -32.23 -15.08
CA ASP A 139 -3.42 -31.95 -15.74
C ASP A 139 -4.61 -32.49 -14.92
N ALA A 140 -4.43 -33.57 -14.17
CA ALA A 140 -5.44 -34.05 -13.22
C ALA A 140 -5.62 -33.06 -12.06
N LEU A 141 -4.52 -32.52 -11.51
CA LEU A 141 -4.60 -31.49 -10.47
C LEU A 141 -5.31 -30.24 -11.00
N ARG A 142 -4.98 -29.80 -12.22
CA ARG A 142 -5.66 -28.68 -12.88
C ARG A 142 -7.17 -28.89 -12.95
N ALA A 143 -7.63 -30.05 -13.41
CA ALA A 143 -9.06 -30.36 -13.47
C ALA A 143 -9.73 -30.37 -12.08
N GLN A 144 -9.00 -30.79 -11.04
CA GLN A 144 -9.47 -30.71 -9.65
C GLN A 144 -9.58 -29.26 -9.16
N LEU A 145 -8.62 -28.40 -9.49
CA LEU A 145 -8.65 -26.97 -9.17
C LEU A 145 -9.82 -26.25 -9.86
N ASP A 146 -10.05 -26.54 -11.15
CA ASP A 146 -11.18 -26.01 -11.91
C ASP A 146 -12.52 -26.44 -11.27
N SER A 147 -12.61 -27.70 -10.82
CA SER A 147 -13.81 -28.21 -10.13
C SER A 147 -13.97 -27.64 -8.71
N ALA A 148 -12.88 -27.23 -8.06
CA ALA A 148 -12.88 -26.56 -6.76
C ALA A 148 -13.16 -25.05 -6.85
N GLY A 149 -13.32 -24.52 -8.08
CA GLY A 149 -13.67 -23.13 -8.35
C GLY A 149 -12.48 -22.17 -8.42
N TYR A 150 -11.26 -22.68 -8.51
CA TYR A 150 -10.07 -21.84 -8.63
C TYR A 150 -9.98 -21.20 -10.02
N ARG A 151 -9.44 -19.98 -10.06
CA ARG A 151 -9.28 -19.23 -11.31
C ARG A 151 -7.91 -19.51 -11.93
N HIS A 152 -7.91 -19.91 -13.19
CA HIS A 152 -6.67 -20.02 -13.98
C HIS A 152 -6.21 -18.62 -14.41
N VAL A 153 -5.03 -18.22 -13.97
CA VAL A 153 -4.41 -16.93 -14.27
C VAL A 153 -3.01 -17.13 -14.83
N ASP A 154 -2.47 -16.12 -15.50
CA ASP A 154 -1.10 -16.18 -15.98
C ASP A 154 -0.09 -16.07 -14.83
N GLN A 155 -0.39 -15.25 -13.82
CA GLN A 155 0.42 -15.04 -12.61
C GLN A 155 -0.47 -14.98 -11.37
N VAL A 156 -0.07 -15.72 -10.33
CA VAL A 156 -0.82 -15.83 -9.07
C VAL A 156 -0.47 -14.65 -8.16
N MET A 157 -1.49 -13.91 -7.73
CA MET A 157 -1.37 -12.78 -6.82
C MET A 157 -2.31 -12.91 -5.61
N GLU A 158 -3.52 -13.44 -5.82
CA GLU A 158 -4.57 -13.51 -4.80
C GLU A 158 -4.95 -14.96 -4.44
N HIS A 159 -5.66 -15.14 -3.33
CA HIS A 159 -6.21 -16.45 -2.94
C HIS A 159 -7.22 -16.98 -3.97
N GLY A 160 -7.21 -18.30 -4.19
CA GLY A 160 -8.13 -18.93 -5.16
C GLY A 160 -7.65 -18.86 -6.60
N GLU A 161 -6.40 -18.42 -6.84
CA GLU A 161 -5.77 -18.38 -8.15
C GLU A 161 -4.76 -19.51 -8.32
N TYR A 162 -4.60 -19.97 -9.56
CA TYR A 162 -3.52 -20.88 -9.93
C TYR A 162 -3.00 -20.56 -11.34
N ALA A 163 -1.71 -20.82 -11.56
CA ALA A 163 -1.04 -20.67 -12.85
C ALA A 163 -0.27 -21.96 -13.18
N THR A 164 -0.30 -22.38 -14.44
CA THR A 164 0.39 -23.59 -14.90
C THR A 164 1.45 -23.24 -15.94
N ARG A 165 2.72 -23.59 -15.72
CA ARG A 165 3.85 -23.21 -16.58
C ARG A 165 4.86 -24.37 -16.71
N GLY A 166 4.80 -25.08 -17.83
CA GLY A 166 5.69 -26.24 -18.05
C GLY A 166 5.49 -27.31 -16.96
N ALA A 167 6.56 -27.58 -16.20
CA ALA A 167 6.56 -28.51 -15.06
C ALA A 167 6.10 -27.85 -13.74
N LEU A 168 5.96 -26.52 -13.70
CA LEU A 168 5.59 -25.79 -12.50
C LEU A 168 4.09 -25.52 -12.46
N LEU A 169 3.51 -25.56 -11.26
CA LEU A 169 2.17 -25.08 -10.98
C LEU A 169 2.21 -24.19 -9.74
N ASP A 170 1.86 -22.92 -9.92
CA ASP A 170 1.70 -21.97 -8.82
C ASP A 170 0.25 -21.96 -8.38
N LEU A 171 0.01 -21.94 -7.07
CA LEU A 171 -1.32 -22.04 -6.49
C LEU A 171 -1.37 -21.21 -5.21
N PHE A 172 -2.42 -20.41 -5.05
CA PHE A 172 -2.72 -19.77 -3.78
C PHE A 172 -3.95 -20.42 -3.13
N PRO A 173 -3.74 -21.42 -2.24
CA PRO A 173 -4.86 -22.16 -1.68
C PRO A 173 -5.65 -21.33 -0.66
N MET A 174 -6.98 -21.45 -0.69
CA MET A 174 -7.84 -20.97 0.39
C MET A 174 -7.45 -21.67 1.69
N GLY A 175 -7.33 -20.89 2.75
CA GLY A 175 -6.92 -21.33 4.08
C GLY A 175 -5.43 -21.23 4.39
N SER A 176 -4.57 -20.96 3.40
CA SER A 176 -3.15 -20.64 3.60
C SER A 176 -2.92 -19.12 3.59
N GLU A 177 -1.91 -18.64 4.32
CA GLU A 177 -1.49 -17.24 4.27
C GLU A 177 -0.52 -16.95 3.10
N GLN A 178 0.12 -17.98 2.56
CA GLN A 178 1.11 -17.87 1.49
C GLN A 178 0.80 -18.83 0.32
N PRO A 179 1.18 -18.46 -0.93
CA PRO A 179 1.02 -19.31 -2.08
C PRO A 179 2.17 -20.32 -2.22
N TYR A 180 1.93 -21.38 -2.98
CA TYR A 180 2.85 -22.50 -3.19
C TYR A 180 3.16 -22.69 -4.66
N ARG A 181 4.42 -23.05 -4.94
CA ARG A 181 4.94 -23.50 -6.22
C ARG A 181 5.18 -25.01 -6.14
N LEU A 182 4.47 -25.76 -6.99
CA LEU A 182 4.60 -27.20 -7.14
C LEU A 182 5.50 -27.48 -8.34
N ASP A 183 6.55 -28.27 -8.12
CA ASP A 183 7.42 -28.77 -9.20
C ASP A 183 7.04 -30.23 -9.50
N PHE A 184 6.71 -30.51 -10.76
CA PHE A 184 6.33 -31.83 -11.23
C PHE A 184 7.48 -32.47 -11.99
N PHE A 185 7.82 -33.70 -11.62
CA PHE A 185 8.70 -34.56 -12.39
C PHE A 185 7.92 -35.78 -12.85
N ASP A 186 7.78 -35.94 -14.18
CA ASP A 186 6.84 -36.87 -14.79
C ASP A 186 5.39 -36.63 -14.31
N ASP A 187 4.79 -37.60 -13.60
CA ASP A 187 3.44 -37.53 -13.02
C ASP A 187 3.48 -37.55 -11.48
N GLU A 188 4.54 -37.00 -10.89
CA GLU A 188 4.78 -36.97 -9.44
C GLU A 188 5.15 -35.55 -8.97
N ILE A 189 4.64 -35.17 -7.79
CA ILE A 189 5.02 -33.92 -7.13
C ILE A 189 6.43 -34.11 -6.56
N ASP A 190 7.44 -33.51 -7.20
CA ASP A 190 8.84 -33.58 -6.78
C ASP A 190 9.13 -32.66 -5.60
N SER A 191 8.68 -31.40 -5.66
CA SER A 191 8.83 -30.46 -4.56
C SER A 191 7.65 -29.49 -4.41
N LEU A 192 7.45 -29.03 -3.17
CA LEU A 192 6.44 -28.05 -2.79
C LEU A 192 7.18 -26.90 -2.11
N ARG A 193 7.09 -25.69 -2.65
CA ARG A 193 7.81 -24.53 -2.11
C ARG A 193 6.85 -23.38 -1.87
N LEU A 194 7.01 -22.67 -0.77
CA LEU A 194 6.36 -21.39 -0.57
C LEU A 194 6.99 -20.36 -1.50
N PHE A 195 6.21 -19.40 -2.00
CA PHE A 195 6.75 -18.26 -2.72
C PHE A 195 6.05 -16.97 -2.28
N ASP A 196 6.69 -15.84 -2.52
CA ASP A 196 6.14 -14.53 -2.20
C ASP A 196 5.40 -13.95 -3.42
N ALA A 197 4.14 -13.54 -3.25
CA ALA A 197 3.27 -13.12 -4.35
C ALA A 197 3.73 -11.81 -5.04
N ASP A 198 4.49 -10.95 -4.36
CA ASP A 198 4.96 -9.69 -4.94
C ASP A 198 6.25 -9.92 -5.74
N THR A 199 7.23 -10.58 -5.11
CA THR A 199 8.54 -10.86 -5.73
C THR A 199 8.51 -12.03 -6.70
N GLN A 200 7.48 -12.90 -6.60
CA GLN A 200 7.31 -14.13 -7.37
C GLN A 200 8.46 -15.14 -7.16
N ARG A 201 9.21 -14.99 -6.05
CA ARG A 201 10.38 -15.81 -5.71
C ARG A 201 10.08 -16.84 -4.64
N THR A 202 10.72 -18.00 -4.75
CA THR A 202 10.58 -19.07 -3.76
C THR A 202 11.24 -18.70 -2.42
N LEU A 203 10.64 -19.22 -1.35
CA LEU A 203 11.03 -19.03 0.05
C LEU A 203 11.57 -20.36 0.59
N GLU A 204 10.73 -21.12 1.31
CA GLU A 204 11.10 -22.39 1.95
C GLU A 204 10.34 -23.58 1.35
N GLU A 205 10.88 -24.79 1.50
CA GLU A 205 10.26 -26.05 1.04
C GLU A 205 9.36 -26.65 2.12
N VAL A 206 8.21 -27.21 1.73
CA VAL A 206 7.22 -27.83 2.61
C VAL A 206 6.92 -29.27 2.19
N GLU A 207 6.45 -30.12 3.10
CA GLU A 207 6.14 -31.52 2.78
C GLU A 207 4.71 -31.75 2.26
N ALA A 208 3.76 -30.92 2.69
CA ALA A 208 2.36 -31.09 2.41
C ALA A 208 1.62 -29.75 2.38
N ILE A 209 0.55 -29.69 1.59
CA ILE A 209 -0.35 -28.55 1.50
C ILE A 209 -1.80 -29.01 1.63
N ASN A 210 -2.61 -28.22 2.35
CA ASN A 210 -4.06 -28.38 2.43
C ASN A 210 -4.71 -27.37 1.49
N LEU A 211 -5.59 -27.85 0.64
CA LEU A 211 -6.35 -27.06 -0.30
C LEU A 211 -7.83 -27.12 0.09
N LEU A 212 -8.39 -25.96 0.39
CA LEU A 212 -9.84 -25.77 0.60
C LEU A 212 -10.49 -25.28 -0.71
N PRO A 213 -11.81 -25.42 -0.89
CA PRO A 213 -12.51 -24.87 -2.05
C PRO A 213 -12.32 -23.36 -2.19
N ALA A 214 -12.47 -22.83 -3.41
CA ALA A 214 -12.35 -21.39 -3.66
C ALA A 214 -13.46 -20.56 -2.99
N HIS A 215 -14.63 -21.15 -2.75
CA HIS A 215 -15.80 -20.45 -2.21
C HIS A 215 -16.52 -21.28 -1.13
N GLU A 216 -17.37 -20.63 -0.33
CA GLU A 216 -18.25 -21.29 0.64
C GLU A 216 -19.42 -22.07 0.01
N PHE A 217 -19.44 -22.24 -1.32
CA PHE A 217 -20.41 -23.03 -2.06
C PHE A 217 -19.79 -23.61 -3.34
N PRO A 218 -20.30 -24.75 -3.85
CA PRO A 218 -19.73 -25.41 -5.02
C PRO A 218 -20.04 -24.63 -6.30
N THR A 219 -19.11 -24.68 -7.26
CA THR A 219 -19.18 -23.95 -8.55
C THR A 219 -19.08 -24.86 -9.76
N ASP A 220 -19.04 -26.18 -9.55
CA ASP A 220 -18.99 -27.16 -10.62
C ASP A 220 -20.30 -27.24 -11.43
N LYS A 221 -20.28 -27.97 -12.55
CA LYS A 221 -21.46 -28.08 -13.43
C LYS A 221 -22.68 -28.68 -12.71
N ALA A 222 -22.46 -29.61 -11.78
CA ALA A 222 -23.52 -30.22 -11.00
C ALA A 222 -24.18 -29.20 -10.06
N ALA A 223 -23.39 -28.37 -9.38
CA ALA A 223 -23.87 -27.27 -8.56
C ALA A 223 -24.63 -26.21 -9.36
N ILE A 224 -24.16 -25.86 -10.56
CA ILE A 224 -24.88 -24.92 -11.44
C ILE A 224 -26.24 -25.50 -11.87
N GLU A 225 -26.31 -26.79 -12.18
CA GLU A 225 -27.58 -27.45 -12.50
C GLU A 225 -28.54 -27.48 -11.30
N LEU A 226 -28.02 -27.76 -10.11
CA LEU A 226 -28.77 -27.72 -8.85
C LEU A 226 -29.31 -26.31 -8.58
N PHE A 227 -28.45 -25.30 -8.66
CA PHE A 227 -28.81 -23.89 -8.53
C PHE A 227 -29.93 -23.51 -9.50
N ARG A 228 -29.82 -23.92 -10.78
CA ARG A 228 -30.85 -23.63 -11.79
C ARG A 228 -32.16 -24.35 -11.51
N SER A 229 -32.14 -25.56 -10.96
CA SER A 229 -33.35 -26.26 -10.54
C SER A 229 -34.03 -25.50 -9.40
N GLN A 230 -33.31 -25.30 -8.30
CA GLN A 230 -33.87 -24.65 -7.11
C GLN A 230 -34.29 -23.20 -7.34
N TRP A 231 -33.58 -22.48 -8.22
CA TRP A 231 -33.98 -21.14 -8.64
C TRP A 231 -35.37 -21.17 -9.28
N ARG A 232 -35.64 -22.12 -10.20
CA ARG A 232 -36.95 -22.22 -10.87
C ARG A 232 -38.07 -22.66 -9.92
N ASP A 233 -37.72 -23.36 -8.86
CA ASP A 233 -38.67 -23.77 -7.82
C ASP A 233 -39.04 -22.59 -6.89
N THR A 234 -38.15 -21.60 -6.76
CA THR A 234 -38.29 -20.48 -5.81
C THR A 234 -38.68 -19.16 -6.48
N PHE A 235 -38.13 -18.88 -7.66
CA PHE A 235 -38.20 -17.60 -8.36
C PHE A 235 -38.58 -17.77 -9.83
N GLU A 236 -39.07 -16.68 -10.43
CA GLU A 236 -39.25 -16.60 -11.87
C GLU A 236 -37.91 -16.42 -12.60
N VAL A 237 -37.89 -16.77 -13.89
CA VAL A 237 -36.71 -16.64 -14.75
C VAL A 237 -37.00 -15.64 -15.86
N LYS A 238 -36.21 -14.56 -15.92
CA LYS A 238 -36.17 -13.65 -17.08
C LYS A 238 -35.12 -14.09 -18.08
N ARG A 239 -35.08 -13.55 -19.30
CA ARG A 239 -34.08 -13.93 -20.34
C ARG A 239 -32.92 -12.93 -20.46
N ASP A 240 -32.93 -11.87 -19.67
CA ASP A 240 -31.95 -10.79 -19.72
C ASP A 240 -30.56 -11.26 -19.29
N ALA A 241 -29.53 -10.74 -19.95
CA ALA A 241 -28.14 -11.18 -19.71
C ALA A 241 -27.60 -10.79 -18.32
N GLU A 242 -28.18 -9.76 -17.70
CA GLU A 242 -27.81 -9.25 -16.37
C GLU A 242 -28.50 -10.01 -15.23
N HIS A 243 -29.53 -10.80 -15.54
CA HIS A 243 -30.27 -11.55 -14.54
C HIS A 243 -29.40 -12.69 -13.98
N ILE A 244 -29.42 -12.87 -12.66
CA ILE A 244 -28.48 -13.76 -11.93
C ILE A 244 -28.53 -15.20 -12.47
N TYR A 245 -29.74 -15.71 -12.71
CA TYR A 245 -29.92 -17.05 -13.29
C TYR A 245 -29.13 -17.22 -14.61
N GLN A 246 -29.10 -16.22 -15.48
CA GLN A 246 -28.37 -16.25 -16.76
C GLN A 246 -26.87 -16.18 -16.55
N GLN A 247 -26.40 -15.32 -15.65
CA GLN A 247 -24.98 -15.16 -15.37
C GLN A 247 -24.38 -16.45 -14.79
N VAL A 248 -25.04 -17.03 -13.78
CA VAL A 248 -24.62 -18.32 -13.19
C VAL A 248 -24.75 -19.46 -14.20
N SER A 249 -25.79 -19.46 -15.06
CA SER A 249 -25.92 -20.45 -16.15
C SER A 249 -24.78 -20.38 -17.18
N LYS A 250 -24.13 -19.23 -17.33
CA LYS A 250 -22.94 -19.04 -18.17
C LYS A 250 -21.63 -19.40 -17.45
N GLY A 251 -21.70 -19.78 -16.17
CA GLY A 251 -20.53 -20.06 -15.33
C GLY A 251 -19.89 -18.81 -14.72
N THR A 252 -20.56 -17.66 -14.75
CA THR A 252 -20.07 -16.42 -14.14
C THR A 252 -20.76 -16.18 -12.81
N LEU A 253 -19.98 -15.90 -11.76
CA LEU A 253 -20.49 -15.55 -10.44
C LEU A 253 -20.69 -14.02 -10.34
N PRO A 254 -21.93 -13.52 -10.21
CA PRO A 254 -22.14 -12.09 -10.00
C PRO A 254 -21.62 -11.60 -8.66
N ALA A 255 -21.31 -10.30 -8.58
CA ALA A 255 -21.03 -9.66 -7.30
C ALA A 255 -22.26 -9.73 -6.37
N GLY A 256 -22.03 -10.20 -5.14
CA GLY A 256 -23.04 -10.47 -4.11
C GLY A 256 -23.69 -11.86 -4.21
N ILE A 257 -23.19 -12.77 -5.06
CA ILE A 257 -23.75 -14.12 -5.25
C ILE A 257 -23.87 -14.93 -3.95
N GLU A 258 -23.06 -14.60 -2.95
CA GLU A 258 -23.03 -15.23 -1.63
C GLU A 258 -24.40 -15.17 -0.92
N TYR A 259 -25.24 -14.19 -1.21
CA TYR A 259 -26.60 -14.10 -0.67
C TYR A 259 -27.59 -15.09 -1.29
N TRP A 260 -27.19 -15.85 -2.30
CA TRP A 260 -27.93 -16.99 -2.85
C TRP A 260 -27.29 -18.34 -2.49
N GLN A 261 -26.36 -18.37 -1.53
CA GLN A 261 -25.69 -19.58 -1.06
C GLN A 261 -26.63 -20.78 -0.82
N PRO A 262 -27.84 -20.63 -0.23
CA PRO A 262 -28.75 -21.76 -0.05
C PRO A 262 -29.11 -22.51 -1.34
N LEU A 263 -29.20 -21.83 -2.48
CA LEU A 263 -29.59 -22.46 -3.75
C LEU A 263 -28.50 -23.37 -4.33
N PHE A 264 -27.27 -23.27 -3.84
CA PHE A 264 -26.16 -24.14 -4.25
C PHE A 264 -26.10 -25.45 -3.45
N PHE A 265 -26.95 -25.61 -2.44
CA PHE A 265 -27.00 -26.81 -1.60
C PHE A 265 -28.39 -27.45 -1.64
N SER A 266 -28.44 -28.77 -1.71
CA SER A 266 -29.72 -29.50 -1.72
C SER A 266 -30.38 -29.57 -0.33
N GLU A 267 -29.57 -29.41 0.72
CA GLU A 267 -30.00 -29.36 2.11
C GLU A 267 -29.99 -27.91 2.64
N PRO A 268 -30.87 -27.56 3.58
CA PRO A 268 -30.85 -26.26 4.23
C PRO A 268 -29.49 -25.98 4.90
N LEU A 269 -29.02 -24.74 4.82
CA LEU A 269 -27.76 -24.36 5.43
C LEU A 269 -27.81 -24.54 6.96
N PRO A 270 -26.85 -25.28 7.55
CA PRO A 270 -26.80 -25.46 8.98
C PRO A 270 -26.41 -24.15 9.70
N PRO A 271 -26.85 -23.98 10.96
CA PRO A 271 -26.32 -22.90 11.80
C PRO A 271 -24.85 -23.15 12.15
N LEU A 272 -24.10 -22.09 12.45
CA LEU A 272 -22.69 -22.19 12.87
C LEU A 272 -22.48 -23.14 14.06
N PHE A 273 -23.45 -23.25 14.97
CA PHE A 273 -23.44 -24.18 16.10
C PHE A 273 -23.20 -25.64 15.69
N SER A 274 -23.50 -26.04 14.45
CA SER A 274 -23.23 -27.39 13.95
C SER A 274 -21.73 -27.72 13.90
N TYR A 275 -20.86 -26.71 13.78
CA TYR A 275 -19.40 -26.87 13.75
C TYR A 275 -18.78 -26.96 15.15
N PHE A 276 -19.54 -26.66 16.20
CA PHE A 276 -19.01 -26.62 17.56
C PHE A 276 -18.81 -28.04 18.11
N PRO A 277 -17.61 -28.35 18.64
CA PRO A 277 -17.38 -29.61 19.33
C PRO A 277 -18.32 -29.79 20.54
N ALA A 278 -18.69 -31.04 20.86
CA ALA A 278 -19.69 -31.32 21.90
C ALA A 278 -19.31 -30.83 23.32
N ASN A 279 -18.02 -30.69 23.61
CA ASN A 279 -17.48 -30.20 24.90
C ASN A 279 -17.21 -28.68 24.90
N THR A 280 -17.89 -27.91 24.06
CA THR A 280 -17.68 -26.45 23.93
C THR A 280 -18.35 -25.66 25.07
N LEU A 281 -17.64 -24.66 25.58
CA LEU A 281 -18.17 -23.67 26.53
C LEU A 281 -18.41 -22.33 25.81
N VAL A 282 -19.61 -21.76 25.96
CA VAL A 282 -19.95 -20.47 25.37
C VAL A 282 -19.80 -19.36 26.41
N VAL A 283 -19.04 -18.33 26.07
CA VAL A 283 -18.90 -17.11 26.87
C VAL A 283 -19.56 -15.96 26.11
N ASN A 284 -20.34 -15.12 26.77
CA ASN A 284 -20.88 -13.92 26.13
C ASN A 284 -20.51 -12.64 26.87
N THR A 285 -20.45 -11.55 26.10
CA THR A 285 -20.19 -10.20 26.60
C THR A 285 -21.37 -9.30 26.26
N GLY A 286 -21.74 -8.41 27.19
CA GLY A 286 -22.78 -7.41 26.96
C GLY A 286 -24.21 -7.98 26.88
N SER A 287 -25.05 -7.35 26.04
CA SER A 287 -26.43 -7.76 25.77
C SER A 287 -26.55 -8.30 24.34
N LEU A 288 -26.52 -9.63 24.20
CA LEU A 288 -26.66 -10.27 22.89
C LEU A 288 -28.04 -10.04 22.27
N GLU A 289 -29.09 -10.00 23.09
CA GLU A 289 -30.49 -9.88 22.66
C GLU A 289 -30.72 -8.59 21.88
N THR A 290 -30.32 -7.45 22.46
CA THR A 290 -30.47 -6.14 21.83
C THR A 290 -29.70 -6.03 20.52
N SER A 291 -28.49 -6.59 20.45
CA SER A 291 -27.66 -6.55 19.24
C SER A 291 -28.24 -7.47 18.14
N ALA A 292 -28.73 -8.65 18.51
CA ALA A 292 -29.35 -9.60 17.58
C ALA A 292 -30.69 -9.08 17.02
N GLU A 293 -31.55 -8.51 17.86
CA GLU A 293 -32.82 -7.89 17.43
C GLU A 293 -32.60 -6.74 16.46
N ARG A 294 -31.61 -5.88 16.75
CA ARG A 294 -31.21 -4.78 15.86
C ARG A 294 -30.79 -5.32 14.49
N PHE A 295 -29.91 -6.33 14.47
CA PHE A 295 -29.42 -6.93 13.23
C PHE A 295 -30.55 -7.59 12.42
N GLN A 296 -31.49 -8.27 13.08
CA GLN A 296 -32.64 -8.87 12.41
C GLN A 296 -33.56 -7.81 11.79
N ALA A 297 -33.85 -6.72 12.51
CA ALA A 297 -34.66 -5.62 12.01
C ALA A 297 -34.02 -4.94 10.78
N ASP A 298 -32.71 -4.67 10.84
CA ASP A 298 -31.95 -4.08 9.74
C ASP A 298 -31.95 -5.00 8.51
N THR A 299 -31.83 -6.32 8.71
CA THR A 299 -31.86 -7.33 7.63
C THR A 299 -33.23 -7.39 6.96
N LEU A 300 -34.32 -7.36 7.75
CA LEU A 300 -35.69 -7.38 7.21
C LEU A 300 -35.98 -6.11 6.41
N ALA A 301 -35.63 -4.93 6.94
CA ALA A 301 -35.79 -3.67 6.23
C ALA A 301 -35.04 -3.67 4.88
N ARG A 302 -33.85 -4.29 4.82
CA ARG A 302 -33.10 -4.45 3.57
C ARG A 302 -33.74 -5.40 2.59
N PHE A 303 -34.25 -6.55 3.07
CA PHE A 303 -34.97 -7.49 2.24
C PHE A 303 -36.18 -6.85 1.56
N GLU A 304 -36.98 -6.07 2.30
CA GLU A 304 -38.13 -5.36 1.75
C GLU A 304 -37.74 -4.28 0.74
N ASN A 305 -36.70 -3.50 1.03
CA ASN A 305 -36.24 -2.41 0.17
C ASN A 305 -35.58 -2.90 -1.13
N ARG A 306 -34.77 -3.96 -1.08
CA ARG A 306 -34.04 -4.49 -2.24
C ARG A 306 -34.73 -5.66 -2.94
N GLY A 307 -35.68 -6.33 -2.29
CA GLY A 307 -36.46 -7.44 -2.85
C GLY A 307 -37.38 -7.03 -4.00
N VAL A 308 -37.48 -5.74 -4.30
CA VAL A 308 -38.27 -5.20 -5.41
C VAL A 308 -37.58 -5.33 -6.78
N ASP A 309 -36.27 -5.55 -6.83
CA ASP A 309 -35.52 -5.67 -8.09
C ASP A 309 -35.82 -7.04 -8.74
N PRO A 310 -36.53 -7.07 -9.88
CA PRO A 310 -36.89 -8.33 -10.51
C PRO A 310 -35.75 -8.95 -11.33
N MET A 311 -34.58 -8.28 -11.44
CA MET A 311 -33.36 -8.87 -12.00
C MET A 311 -32.54 -9.62 -10.95
N ARG A 312 -32.75 -9.28 -9.67
CA ARG A 312 -32.03 -9.83 -8.52
C ARG A 312 -33.01 -10.17 -7.37
N PRO A 313 -33.97 -11.09 -7.60
CA PRO A 313 -34.90 -11.48 -6.53
C PRO A 313 -34.14 -12.09 -5.35
N LEU A 314 -34.43 -11.60 -4.15
CA LEU A 314 -33.72 -11.96 -2.93
C LEU A 314 -34.36 -13.19 -2.26
N LEU A 315 -33.52 -13.99 -1.57
CA LEU A 315 -34.01 -15.06 -0.70
C LEU A 315 -34.62 -14.49 0.58
N PRO A 316 -35.62 -15.16 1.18
CA PRO A 316 -36.11 -14.82 2.51
C PRO A 316 -34.99 -14.84 3.56
N PRO A 317 -34.94 -13.89 4.52
CA PRO A 317 -33.87 -13.81 5.52
C PRO A 317 -33.64 -15.09 6.32
N GLU A 318 -34.69 -15.85 6.59
CA GLU A 318 -34.64 -17.11 7.35
C GLU A 318 -33.79 -18.22 6.69
N ALA A 319 -33.57 -18.14 5.38
CA ALA A 319 -32.74 -19.09 4.64
C ALA A 319 -31.23 -18.85 4.86
N LEU A 320 -30.83 -17.62 5.21
CA LEU A 320 -29.41 -17.25 5.40
C LEU A 320 -29.08 -16.88 6.85
N TRP A 321 -30.04 -16.37 7.62
CA TRP A 321 -29.84 -15.96 9.00
C TRP A 321 -30.85 -16.64 9.93
N LEU A 322 -30.39 -16.94 11.14
CA LEU A 322 -31.23 -17.40 12.24
C LEU A 322 -32.13 -16.27 12.72
N ARG A 323 -33.38 -16.62 13.05
CA ARG A 323 -34.25 -15.71 13.80
C ARG A 323 -33.73 -15.61 15.24
N VAL A 324 -34.00 -14.49 15.91
CA VAL A 324 -33.58 -14.29 17.31
C VAL A 324 -34.11 -15.42 18.22
N ASP A 325 -35.35 -15.86 18.01
CA ASP A 325 -35.94 -17.00 18.74
C ASP A 325 -35.14 -18.31 18.55
N GLU A 326 -34.70 -18.58 17.33
CA GLU A 326 -33.91 -19.78 16.98
C GLU A 326 -32.50 -19.70 17.57
N LEU A 327 -31.87 -18.52 17.50
CA LEU A 327 -30.56 -18.26 18.11
C LEU A 327 -30.57 -18.58 19.61
N PHE A 328 -31.53 -18.03 20.35
CA PHE A 328 -31.63 -18.27 21.79
C PHE A 328 -32.07 -19.70 22.14
N SER A 329 -32.81 -20.37 21.25
CA SER A 329 -33.13 -21.79 21.38
C SER A 329 -31.88 -22.68 21.24
N GLU A 330 -31.04 -22.43 20.24
CA GLU A 330 -29.78 -23.15 20.05
C GLU A 330 -28.77 -22.85 21.17
N LEU A 331 -28.69 -21.60 21.63
CA LEU A 331 -27.81 -21.22 22.75
C LEU A 331 -28.13 -21.95 24.06
N LYS A 332 -29.38 -22.39 24.29
CA LYS A 332 -29.75 -23.17 25.48
C LYS A 332 -29.14 -24.58 25.48
N ARG A 333 -28.71 -25.09 24.32
CA ARG A 333 -28.08 -26.41 24.22
C ARG A 333 -26.64 -26.42 24.75
N TRP A 334 -26.05 -25.25 24.96
CA TRP A 334 -24.66 -25.09 25.37
C TRP A 334 -24.54 -24.54 26.79
N PRO A 335 -23.54 -24.97 27.58
CA PRO A 335 -23.22 -24.32 28.85
C PRO A 335 -22.74 -22.89 28.60
N ARG A 336 -23.20 -21.94 29.42
CA ARG A 336 -23.03 -20.52 29.14
C ARG A 336 -22.54 -19.73 30.33
N LEU A 337 -21.54 -18.89 30.08
CA LEU A 337 -21.00 -17.96 31.05
C LEU A 337 -21.19 -16.52 30.54
N GLN A 338 -21.85 -15.68 31.32
CA GLN A 338 -22.12 -14.30 30.96
C GLN A 338 -21.22 -13.34 31.72
N LEU A 339 -20.53 -12.48 30.97
CA LEU A 339 -19.65 -11.46 31.52
C LEU A 339 -20.41 -10.12 31.60
N LYS A 340 -20.53 -9.59 32.81
CA LYS A 340 -21.23 -8.33 33.10
C LYS A 340 -20.27 -7.37 33.80
N THR A 341 -20.37 -6.10 33.41
CA THR A 341 -19.64 -5.01 34.04
C THR A 341 -20.30 -4.56 35.34
N ASP A 342 -21.62 -4.73 35.42
CA ASP A 342 -22.43 -4.31 36.56
C ASP A 342 -22.28 -5.24 37.76
N HIS A 343 -22.59 -4.70 38.94
CA HIS A 343 -22.75 -5.48 40.15
C HIS A 343 -24.01 -6.34 40.07
N LEU A 344 -23.87 -7.66 40.25
CA LEU A 344 -24.98 -8.61 40.15
C LEU A 344 -25.63 -8.88 41.51
N PRO A 345 -26.96 -9.13 41.56
CA PRO A 345 -27.63 -9.53 42.79
C PRO A 345 -27.18 -10.93 43.25
N GLU A 346 -27.16 -11.14 44.57
CA GLU A 346 -26.76 -12.41 45.19
C GLU A 346 -27.74 -13.55 44.84
N LYS A 347 -27.36 -14.36 43.85
CA LYS A 347 -28.03 -15.60 43.43
C LYS A 347 -26.99 -16.70 43.28
N ALA A 348 -27.37 -17.97 43.46
CA ALA A 348 -26.44 -19.10 43.39
C ALA A 348 -25.69 -19.26 42.04
N ALA A 349 -26.25 -18.71 40.95
CA ALA A 349 -25.64 -18.71 39.61
C ALA A 349 -24.78 -17.46 39.32
N ASN A 350 -24.80 -16.47 40.21
CA ASN A 350 -24.14 -15.19 40.04
C ASN A 350 -22.92 -15.13 40.96
N THR A 351 -21.81 -14.59 40.47
CA THR A 351 -20.61 -14.38 41.27
C THR A 351 -19.97 -13.05 40.88
N ASN A 352 -19.83 -12.15 41.84
CA ASN A 352 -19.11 -10.89 41.65
C ASN A 352 -17.62 -11.13 41.97
N LEU A 353 -16.73 -10.81 41.03
CA LEU A 353 -15.30 -11.14 41.14
C LEU A 353 -14.45 -10.01 41.75
N GLY A 354 -15.02 -8.84 41.99
CA GLY A 354 -14.32 -7.75 42.67
C GLY A 354 -13.21 -7.10 41.85
N PHE A 355 -13.35 -7.00 40.52
CA PHE A 355 -12.47 -6.14 39.75
C PHE A 355 -12.92 -4.68 39.88
N GLN A 356 -11.97 -3.83 40.25
CA GLN A 356 -12.19 -2.40 40.46
C GLN A 356 -11.43 -1.58 39.44
N LYS A 357 -11.94 -0.39 39.16
CA LYS A 357 -11.25 0.59 38.31
C LYS A 357 -9.99 1.11 39.02
N LEU A 358 -8.92 1.31 38.26
CA LEU A 358 -7.74 2.01 38.75
C LEU A 358 -8.07 3.46 39.17
N PRO A 359 -7.36 4.01 40.17
CA PRO A 359 -7.34 5.46 40.40
C PRO A 359 -6.67 6.18 39.22
N ASP A 360 -6.79 7.50 39.16
CA ASP A 360 -6.11 8.30 38.12
C ASP A 360 -4.58 8.25 38.34
N LEU A 361 -3.88 7.66 37.37
CA LEU A 361 -2.43 7.45 37.36
C LEU A 361 -1.75 8.22 36.21
N ALA A 362 -2.46 9.15 35.58
CA ALA A 362 -1.97 9.86 34.41
C ALA A 362 -0.69 10.67 34.72
N ILE A 363 0.23 10.67 33.76
CA ILE A 363 1.51 11.37 33.83
C ILE A 363 1.29 12.82 33.45
N GLN A 364 1.52 13.71 34.42
CA GLN A 364 1.28 15.14 34.25
C GLN A 364 2.61 15.84 33.99
N ALA A 365 3.04 15.88 32.73
CA ALA A 365 4.30 16.52 32.30
C ALA A 365 4.46 17.98 32.76
N GLN A 366 3.34 18.67 33.03
CA GLN A 366 3.28 20.05 33.52
C GLN A 366 3.74 20.20 34.97
N GLN A 367 3.73 19.12 35.77
CA GLN A 367 4.14 19.16 37.17
C GLN A 367 5.66 18.98 37.30
N LYS A 368 6.23 19.61 38.34
CA LYS A 368 7.67 19.47 38.68
C LYS A 368 8.08 18.01 38.97
N ALA A 369 7.13 17.18 39.38
CA ALA A 369 7.28 15.73 39.54
C ALA A 369 6.21 15.01 38.70
N PRO A 370 6.47 14.75 37.40
CA PRO A 370 5.43 14.26 36.47
C PRO A 370 4.88 12.87 36.80
N LEU A 371 5.59 12.09 37.63
CA LEU A 371 5.26 10.71 38.02
C LEU A 371 4.72 10.59 39.45
N ASP A 372 4.29 11.69 40.08
CA ASP A 372 3.93 11.72 41.51
C ASP A 372 2.72 10.82 41.84
N ALA A 373 1.67 10.84 41.02
CA ALA A 373 0.48 10.00 41.20
C ALA A 373 0.84 8.50 41.13
N LEU A 374 1.60 8.11 40.10
CA LEU A 374 2.11 6.75 39.94
C LEU A 374 2.98 6.35 41.14
N ARG A 375 3.93 7.19 41.54
CA ARG A 375 4.82 6.91 42.67
C ARG A 375 4.04 6.68 43.97
N LYS A 376 3.09 7.56 44.30
CA LYS A 376 2.24 7.43 45.50
C LYS A 376 1.43 6.13 45.48
N PHE A 377 0.85 5.80 44.34
CA PHE A 377 0.11 4.55 44.17
C PHE A 377 1.02 3.34 44.42
N LEU A 378 2.20 3.30 43.77
CA LEU A 378 3.16 2.22 43.94
C LEU A 378 3.69 2.13 45.38
N GLU A 379 3.89 3.23 46.11
CA GLU A 379 4.30 3.17 47.52
C GLU A 379 3.16 2.69 48.45
N SER A 380 1.90 3.00 48.11
CA SER A 380 0.72 2.64 48.92
C SER A 380 0.18 1.22 48.68
N PHE A 381 0.35 0.68 47.47
CA PHE A 381 -0.22 -0.60 47.08
C PHE A 381 0.65 -1.76 47.58
N SER A 382 0.08 -2.65 48.38
CA SER A 382 0.80 -3.73 49.06
C SER A 382 1.03 -4.98 48.19
N GLY A 383 0.32 -5.10 47.07
CA GLY A 383 0.37 -6.27 46.19
C GLY A 383 1.31 -6.14 44.98
N PRO A 384 1.32 -7.16 44.10
CA PRO A 384 2.01 -7.10 42.81
C PRO A 384 1.38 -6.05 41.88
N VAL A 385 2.23 -5.27 41.21
CA VAL A 385 1.82 -4.33 40.17
C VAL A 385 2.46 -4.73 38.84
N ILE A 386 1.65 -4.95 37.82
CA ILE A 386 2.06 -5.35 36.48
C ILE A 386 1.86 -4.18 35.53
N PHE A 387 2.92 -3.79 34.83
CA PHE A 387 2.85 -2.86 33.71
C PHE A 387 2.66 -3.62 32.41
N SER A 388 1.57 -3.36 31.69
CA SER A 388 1.34 -3.87 30.35
C SER A 388 1.81 -2.85 29.31
N VAL A 389 2.76 -3.24 28.46
CA VAL A 389 3.27 -2.41 27.36
C VAL A 389 3.06 -3.09 26.02
N GLU A 390 2.82 -2.34 24.96
CA GLU A 390 2.45 -2.93 23.67
C GLU A 390 3.60 -3.62 22.93
N SER A 391 4.82 -3.09 23.04
CA SER A 391 5.97 -3.55 22.25
C SER A 391 7.28 -3.59 23.04
N GLU A 392 8.27 -4.30 22.50
CA GLU A 392 9.62 -4.34 23.09
C GLU A 392 10.30 -2.96 23.08
N GLY A 393 10.02 -2.11 22.08
CA GLY A 393 10.48 -0.71 22.08
C GLY A 393 9.78 0.13 23.15
N ARG A 394 8.48 -0.09 23.37
CA ARG A 394 7.72 0.55 24.47
C ARG A 394 8.21 0.12 25.84
N ARG A 395 8.71 -1.11 25.98
CA ARG A 395 9.37 -1.57 27.21
C ARG A 395 10.57 -0.69 27.55
N GLU A 396 11.39 -0.33 26.56
CA GLU A 396 12.55 0.54 26.76
C GLU A 396 12.10 1.94 27.21
N ALA A 397 11.15 2.53 26.50
CA ALA A 397 10.57 3.83 26.85
C ALA A 397 9.98 3.87 28.28
N LEU A 398 9.22 2.83 28.66
CA LEU A 398 8.66 2.72 30.02
C LEU A 398 9.77 2.44 31.05
N GLY A 399 10.81 1.70 30.69
CA GLY A 399 11.99 1.49 31.53
C GLY A 399 12.73 2.79 31.84
N GLU A 400 12.97 3.63 30.85
CA GLU A 400 13.56 4.97 31.02
C GLU A 400 12.68 5.89 31.86
N LEU A 401 11.36 5.84 31.65
CA LEU A 401 10.40 6.60 32.43
C LEU A 401 10.41 6.19 33.92
N LEU A 402 10.34 4.89 34.21
CA LEU A 402 10.36 4.36 35.58
C LEU A 402 11.72 4.53 36.27
N ALA A 403 12.82 4.58 35.52
CA ALA A 403 14.15 4.84 36.08
C ALA A 403 14.22 6.20 36.80
N ARG A 404 13.43 7.20 36.40
CA ARG A 404 13.35 8.52 37.06
C ARG A 404 12.84 8.43 38.51
N ILE A 405 12.03 7.41 38.82
CA ILE A 405 11.57 7.10 40.18
C ILE A 405 12.31 5.90 40.80
N LYS A 406 13.43 5.48 40.19
CA LYS A 406 14.28 4.36 40.63
C LYS A 406 13.57 3.00 40.69
N ILE A 407 12.61 2.78 39.79
CA ILE A 407 11.87 1.52 39.68
C ILE A 407 12.33 0.79 38.42
N ALA A 408 12.71 -0.47 38.58
CA ALA A 408 13.04 -1.38 37.49
C ALA A 408 12.12 -2.60 37.58
N PRO A 409 11.06 -2.71 36.76
CA PRO A 409 10.14 -3.83 36.82
C PRO A 409 10.76 -5.11 36.26
N LYS A 410 10.41 -6.26 36.85
CA LYS A 410 10.84 -7.58 36.38
C LYS A 410 9.96 -8.05 35.23
N ARG A 411 10.56 -8.51 34.13
CA ARG A 411 9.81 -9.09 33.00
C ARG A 411 9.14 -10.39 33.42
N ILE A 412 7.86 -10.52 33.08
CA ILE A 412 7.05 -11.74 33.21
C ILE A 412 6.38 -12.04 31.87
N LEU A 413 6.05 -13.30 31.63
CA LEU A 413 5.30 -13.72 30.45
C LEU A 413 3.85 -13.99 30.80
N ARG A 414 3.60 -14.62 31.96
CA ARG A 414 2.26 -14.93 32.44
C ARG A 414 1.88 -14.09 33.66
N LEU A 415 0.59 -13.79 33.78
CA LEU A 415 0.05 -13.00 34.89
C LEU A 415 0.27 -13.69 36.25
N ASP A 416 0.22 -15.02 36.29
CA ASP A 416 0.38 -15.82 37.50
C ASP A 416 1.82 -15.90 38.05
N GLU A 417 2.80 -15.39 37.30
CA GLU A 417 4.19 -15.29 37.76
C GLU A 417 4.36 -14.17 38.82
N ALA A 418 3.41 -13.24 38.88
CA ALA A 418 3.39 -12.13 39.83
C ALA A 418 2.76 -12.54 41.18
N GLN A 419 3.46 -13.38 41.96
CA GLN A 419 2.96 -13.88 43.26
C GLN A 419 3.40 -13.02 44.45
N ASP A 420 4.61 -12.47 44.41
CA ASP A 420 5.16 -11.65 45.47
C ASP A 420 4.89 -10.16 45.24
N ALA A 421 4.81 -9.39 46.32
CA ALA A 421 4.74 -7.93 46.25
C ALA A 421 5.96 -7.38 45.48
N GLY A 422 5.70 -6.78 44.32
CA GLY A 422 6.76 -6.44 43.37
C GLY A 422 6.26 -5.60 42.20
N ARG A 423 7.17 -5.25 41.31
CA ARG A 423 6.90 -4.50 40.07
C ARG A 423 7.26 -5.40 38.90
N TYR A 424 6.30 -5.64 38.04
CA TYR A 424 6.42 -6.55 36.92
C TYR A 424 6.08 -5.84 35.61
N LEU A 425 6.53 -6.41 34.51
CA LEU A 425 6.28 -5.91 33.17
C LEU A 425 5.95 -7.06 32.23
N MET A 426 4.89 -6.88 31.45
CA MET A 426 4.48 -7.81 30.41
C MET A 426 4.25 -7.07 29.10
N ILE A 427 4.35 -7.79 27.98
CA ILE A 427 4.10 -7.24 26.64
C ILE A 427 2.73 -7.71 26.16
N GLY A 428 1.87 -6.79 25.72
CA GLY A 428 0.59 -7.10 25.10
C GLY A 428 -0.33 -5.89 24.87
N ALA A 429 -1.51 -6.16 24.30
CA ALA A 429 -2.42 -5.15 23.74
C ALA A 429 -3.51 -4.64 24.70
N ALA A 430 -3.46 -4.97 25.99
CA ALA A 430 -4.47 -4.54 26.97
C ALA A 430 -4.58 -3.02 27.02
N GLU A 431 -5.78 -2.51 26.78
CA GLU A 431 -6.00 -1.07 26.68
C GLU A 431 -6.10 -0.44 28.08
N HIS A 432 -6.99 -0.94 28.93
CA HIS A 432 -7.26 -0.36 30.25
C HIS A 432 -6.99 -1.35 31.39
N GLY A 433 -6.28 -0.87 32.41
CA GLY A 433 -5.94 -1.64 33.59
C GLY A 433 -7.08 -1.76 34.61
N PHE A 434 -6.81 -2.50 35.68
CA PHE A 434 -7.76 -2.78 36.75
C PHE A 434 -7.04 -3.16 38.05
N ILE A 435 -7.80 -3.22 39.15
CA ILE A 435 -7.38 -3.77 40.44
C ILE A 435 -8.22 -5.02 40.73
N ASP A 436 -7.58 -6.18 40.84
CA ASP A 436 -8.20 -7.42 41.31
C ASP A 436 -8.11 -7.47 42.85
N THR A 437 -9.24 -7.25 43.51
CA THR A 437 -9.29 -7.22 44.99
C THR A 437 -9.13 -8.60 45.64
N GLN A 438 -9.41 -9.68 44.91
CA GLN A 438 -9.31 -11.05 45.44
C GLN A 438 -7.87 -11.55 45.45
N ARG A 439 -7.09 -11.24 44.39
CA ARG A 439 -5.63 -11.47 44.34
C ARG A 439 -4.80 -10.34 44.94
N ASN A 440 -5.43 -9.19 45.21
CA ASN A 440 -4.75 -7.94 45.55
C ASN A 440 -3.68 -7.57 44.50
N LEU A 441 -4.04 -7.61 43.21
CA LEU A 441 -3.15 -7.39 42.07
C LEU A 441 -3.59 -6.17 41.28
N ALA A 442 -2.65 -5.33 40.84
CA ALA A 442 -2.93 -4.19 39.97
C ALA A 442 -2.29 -4.41 38.59
N LEU A 443 -3.10 -4.32 37.53
CA LEU A 443 -2.63 -4.23 36.16
C LEU A 443 -2.74 -2.78 35.73
N ILE A 444 -1.62 -2.16 35.33
CA ILE A 444 -1.56 -0.79 34.80
C ILE A 444 -1.14 -0.88 33.34
N CYS A 445 -1.99 -0.41 32.44
CA CYS A 445 -1.68 -0.36 31.02
C CYS A 445 -1.02 0.97 30.64
N GLU A 446 -0.40 1.00 29.47
CA GLU A 446 0.21 2.22 28.94
C GLU A 446 -0.80 3.38 28.81
N SER A 447 -2.05 3.07 28.44
CA SER A 447 -3.09 4.10 28.29
C SER A 447 -3.50 4.73 29.64
N ASP A 448 -3.39 3.99 30.75
CA ASP A 448 -3.70 4.51 32.08
C ASP A 448 -2.65 5.51 32.57
N LEU A 449 -1.41 5.38 32.07
CA LEU A 449 -0.30 6.27 32.41
C LEU A 449 -0.24 7.50 31.50
N LEU A 450 -0.45 7.33 30.20
CA LEU A 450 -0.14 8.35 29.21
C LEU A 450 -1.38 8.91 28.51
N GLY A 451 -2.57 8.55 29.01
CA GLY A 451 -3.87 8.88 28.44
C GLY A 451 -4.27 7.94 27.30
N GLU A 452 -5.43 8.22 26.67
CA GLU A 452 -5.87 7.47 25.48
C GLU A 452 -4.80 7.54 24.38
N ARG A 453 -4.03 6.45 24.26
CA ARG A 453 -3.05 6.25 23.19
C ARG A 453 -3.61 5.26 22.18
N VAL A 454 -3.37 5.59 20.91
CA VAL A 454 -3.72 4.75 19.78
C VAL A 454 -2.83 3.52 19.78
N ALA A 455 -3.36 2.36 20.18
CA ALA A 455 -2.64 1.09 20.08
C ALA A 455 -2.23 0.80 18.61
N ARG A 456 -1.16 0.06 18.40
CA ARG A 456 -0.62 -0.35 17.11
C ARG A 456 -1.04 -1.77 16.81
N ARG A 457 -1.78 -1.96 15.71
CA ARG A 457 -1.70 -3.24 15.01
C ARG A 457 -0.38 -3.28 14.25
N ARG A 458 0.50 -4.21 14.60
CA ARG A 458 1.56 -4.64 13.69
C ARG A 458 0.89 -5.29 12.48
N LEU A 459 0.64 -4.49 11.46
CA LEU A 459 0.70 -4.99 10.09
C LEU A 459 2.21 -5.01 9.78
N ASP A 460 2.86 -6.15 9.99
CA ASP A 460 4.13 -6.43 9.32
C ASP A 460 3.79 -6.54 7.82
N SER A 461 3.56 -5.41 7.16
CA SER A 461 3.25 -5.35 5.74
C SER A 461 4.52 -5.69 4.98
N ARG A 462 4.74 -6.99 4.75
CA ARG A 462 5.78 -7.50 3.84
C ARG A 462 5.59 -7.01 2.41
N ARG A 463 4.41 -6.46 2.07
CA ARG A 463 4.09 -5.86 0.77
C ARG A 463 4.72 -4.48 0.63
N THR A 464 6.00 -4.44 0.30
CA THR A 464 6.67 -3.19 -0.14
C THR A 464 6.74 -3.23 -1.66
N ILE A 465 5.87 -2.50 -2.34
CA ILE A 465 5.92 -2.35 -3.80
C ILE A 465 7.23 -1.63 -4.14
N ASN A 466 8.15 -2.33 -4.81
CA ASN A 466 9.43 -1.74 -5.19
C ASN A 466 9.20 -0.67 -6.28
N PRO A 467 9.55 0.61 -6.04
CA PRO A 467 9.32 1.70 -6.97
C PRO A 467 10.07 1.53 -8.31
N ASP A 468 11.23 0.88 -8.33
CA ASP A 468 11.99 0.64 -9.58
C ASP A 468 11.22 -0.24 -10.56
N THR A 469 10.41 -1.18 -10.05
CA THR A 469 9.58 -2.08 -10.85
C THR A 469 8.47 -1.35 -11.61
N LEU A 470 7.92 -0.28 -11.05
CA LEU A 470 6.90 0.56 -11.67
C LEU A 470 7.48 1.60 -12.64
N ILE A 471 8.66 2.14 -12.32
CA ILE A 471 9.23 3.29 -13.04
C ILE A 471 10.01 2.87 -14.29
N ARG A 472 10.78 1.76 -14.23
CA ARG A 472 11.69 1.38 -15.33
C ARG A 472 11.16 0.29 -16.26
N ASN A 473 10.20 -0.53 -15.82
CA ASN A 473 9.78 -1.70 -16.60
C ASN A 473 8.55 -1.40 -17.48
N LEU A 474 8.60 -1.89 -18.73
CA LEU A 474 7.49 -1.84 -19.69
C LEU A 474 6.39 -2.88 -19.35
N ALA A 475 6.16 -3.17 -18.07
CA ALA A 475 5.42 -4.36 -17.64
C ALA A 475 3.94 -4.38 -18.10
N GLU A 476 3.40 -3.25 -18.58
CA GLU A 476 2.01 -3.15 -19.04
C GLU A 476 1.91 -2.37 -20.37
N LEU A 477 2.51 -2.90 -21.45
CA LEU A 477 2.40 -2.29 -22.78
C LEU A 477 1.22 -2.86 -23.57
N HIS A 478 0.30 -2.00 -24.00
CA HIS A 478 -0.88 -2.41 -24.78
C HIS A 478 -0.70 -2.14 -26.27
N VAL A 479 -1.26 -2.99 -27.14
CA VAL A 479 -1.21 -2.77 -28.59
C VAL A 479 -1.90 -1.44 -28.93
N GLY A 480 -1.22 -0.60 -29.70
CA GLY A 480 -1.64 0.76 -30.02
C GLY A 480 -1.03 1.84 -29.13
N GLN A 481 -0.29 1.47 -28.07
CA GLN A 481 0.31 2.44 -27.16
C GLN A 481 1.51 3.17 -27.77
N PRO A 482 1.74 4.48 -27.51
CA PRO A 482 2.87 5.21 -28.05
C PRO A 482 4.20 4.80 -27.42
N VAL A 483 5.19 4.60 -28.29
CA VAL A 483 6.53 4.13 -27.93
C VAL A 483 7.57 5.01 -28.61
N VAL A 484 8.65 5.34 -27.89
CA VAL A 484 9.79 6.09 -28.41
C VAL A 484 10.92 5.13 -28.76
N HIS A 485 11.35 5.15 -30.02
CA HIS A 485 12.61 4.56 -30.45
C HIS A 485 13.68 5.65 -30.54
N LEU A 486 14.84 5.46 -29.91
CA LEU A 486 15.89 6.48 -29.82
C LEU A 486 16.34 7.05 -31.19
N GLU A 487 16.41 6.21 -32.23
CA GLU A 487 16.82 6.62 -33.58
C GLU A 487 15.69 7.09 -34.52
N HIS A 488 14.49 6.53 -34.35
CA HIS A 488 13.39 6.70 -35.33
C HIS A 488 12.24 7.56 -34.79
N GLY A 489 12.24 7.87 -33.50
CA GLY A 489 11.27 8.69 -32.82
C GLY A 489 10.02 7.94 -32.38
N VAL A 490 8.96 8.72 -32.15
CA VAL A 490 7.69 8.23 -31.59
C VAL A 490 6.88 7.47 -32.65
N GLY A 491 6.55 6.22 -32.34
CA GLY A 491 5.68 5.32 -33.09
C GLY A 491 4.60 4.72 -32.18
N ARG A 492 3.93 3.66 -32.65
CA ARG A 492 2.90 2.91 -31.90
C ARG A 492 3.28 1.45 -31.80
N TYR A 493 3.12 0.85 -30.63
CA TYR A 493 3.36 -0.56 -30.42
C TYR A 493 2.32 -1.41 -31.16
N ALA A 494 2.76 -2.36 -31.98
CA ALA A 494 1.91 -3.21 -32.79
C ALA A 494 2.02 -4.71 -32.41
N GLY A 495 2.50 -5.00 -31.20
CA GLY A 495 2.73 -6.35 -30.72
C GLY A 495 4.13 -6.89 -31.00
N MET A 496 4.38 -8.13 -30.57
CA MET A 496 5.58 -8.88 -30.95
C MET A 496 5.28 -9.78 -32.15
N THR A 497 6.28 -9.99 -33.00
CA THR A 497 6.21 -10.95 -34.10
C THR A 497 7.47 -11.80 -34.15
N THR A 498 7.32 -13.03 -34.62
CA THR A 498 8.47 -13.89 -34.92
C THR A 498 8.75 -13.83 -36.42
N LEU A 499 9.98 -13.46 -36.78
CA LEU A 499 10.44 -13.44 -38.17
C LEU A 499 11.60 -14.42 -38.33
N GLU A 500 11.71 -15.01 -39.52
CA GLU A 500 12.88 -15.79 -39.91
C GLU A 500 13.85 -14.93 -40.71
N ALA A 501 15.03 -14.67 -40.14
CA ALA A 501 16.12 -13.98 -40.81
C ALA A 501 17.29 -14.96 -41.01
N GLY A 502 17.66 -15.23 -42.26
CA GLY A 502 18.76 -16.14 -42.57
C GLY A 502 18.57 -17.58 -42.07
N GLY A 503 17.31 -18.04 -41.95
CA GLY A 503 16.97 -19.39 -41.43
C GLY A 503 16.94 -19.49 -39.91
N ILE A 504 17.05 -18.37 -39.19
CA ILE A 504 16.99 -18.31 -37.73
C ILE A 504 15.74 -17.55 -37.32
N LYS A 505 14.98 -18.13 -36.38
CA LYS A 505 13.84 -17.47 -35.77
C LYS A 505 14.33 -16.43 -34.77
N GLY A 506 13.87 -15.20 -34.93
CA GLY A 506 14.05 -14.10 -33.98
C GLY A 506 12.70 -13.49 -33.65
N GLU A 507 12.53 -13.07 -32.40
CA GLU A 507 11.41 -12.20 -32.00
C GLU A 507 11.77 -10.73 -32.24
N TYR A 508 10.78 -9.97 -32.70
CA TYR A 508 10.88 -8.56 -32.99
C TYR A 508 9.69 -7.83 -32.39
N LEU A 509 9.96 -6.67 -31.79
CA LEU A 509 8.95 -5.70 -31.42
C LEU A 509 8.49 -4.96 -32.67
N MET A 510 7.20 -5.02 -32.99
CA MET A 510 6.65 -4.31 -34.14
C MET A 510 6.22 -2.91 -33.72
N LEU A 511 6.71 -1.88 -34.43
CA LEU A 511 6.30 -0.50 -34.25
C LEU A 511 5.70 0.04 -35.57
N THR A 512 4.55 0.69 -35.50
CA THR A 512 3.93 1.39 -36.62
C THR A 512 4.16 2.90 -36.53
N TYR A 513 4.60 3.49 -37.63
CA TYR A 513 4.91 4.90 -37.80
C TYR A 513 3.96 5.56 -38.82
N ALA A 514 4.18 6.84 -39.15
CA ALA A 514 3.37 7.57 -40.11
C ALA A 514 3.28 6.84 -41.47
N ASN A 515 2.09 6.86 -42.07
CA ASN A 515 1.75 6.15 -43.32
C ASN A 515 1.79 4.60 -43.19
N ASP A 516 1.43 4.07 -42.02
CA ASP A 516 1.45 2.63 -41.72
C ASP A 516 2.80 1.94 -41.98
N ALA A 517 3.89 2.72 -41.94
CA ALA A 517 5.23 2.19 -42.10
C ALA A 517 5.62 1.37 -40.86
N LYS A 518 6.07 0.13 -41.07
CA LYS A 518 6.42 -0.80 -39.99
C LYS A 518 7.92 -0.84 -39.76
N LEU A 519 8.32 -0.73 -38.50
CA LEU A 519 9.66 -0.97 -38.00
C LEU A 519 9.65 -2.24 -37.16
N TYR A 520 10.58 -3.16 -37.42
CA TYR A 520 10.77 -4.38 -36.64
C TYR A 520 12.04 -4.23 -35.83
N VAL A 521 11.91 -4.09 -34.52
CA VAL A 521 13.03 -3.85 -33.61
C VAL A 521 13.44 -5.20 -32.99
N PRO A 522 14.70 -5.63 -33.13
CA PRO A 522 15.17 -6.85 -32.50
C PRO A 522 15.05 -6.79 -30.97
N VAL A 523 14.72 -7.91 -30.32
CA VAL A 523 14.63 -7.99 -28.84
C VAL A 523 15.92 -7.62 -28.13
N SER A 524 17.09 -7.85 -28.74
CA SER A 524 18.39 -7.41 -28.22
C SER A 524 18.51 -5.88 -28.11
N SER A 525 17.78 -5.16 -28.95
CA SER A 525 17.79 -3.70 -29.07
C SER A 525 16.66 -3.02 -28.28
N LEU A 526 16.00 -3.74 -27.37
CA LEU A 526 14.93 -3.19 -26.53
C LEU A 526 15.39 -2.10 -25.55
N HIS A 527 16.69 -2.00 -25.28
CA HIS A 527 17.26 -0.87 -24.54
C HIS A 527 17.10 0.48 -25.28
N LEU A 528 16.86 0.48 -26.60
CA LEU A 528 16.56 1.67 -27.40
C LEU A 528 15.09 2.11 -27.31
N ILE A 529 14.25 1.31 -26.63
CA ILE A 529 12.82 1.47 -26.56
C ILE A 529 12.41 2.01 -25.20
N SER A 530 11.64 3.10 -25.22
CA SER A 530 11.04 3.70 -24.04
C SER A 530 9.56 3.95 -24.24
N ARG A 531 8.78 3.85 -23.17
CA ARG A 531 7.36 4.26 -23.19
C ARG A 531 7.29 5.78 -23.41
N TYR A 532 6.38 6.22 -24.26
CA TYR A 532 6.14 7.65 -24.41
C TYR A 532 5.30 8.16 -23.23
N ALA A 533 5.84 9.12 -22.48
CA ALA A 533 5.16 9.78 -21.37
C ALA A 533 5.24 11.32 -21.52
N GLY A 534 4.79 11.85 -22.67
CA GLY A 534 4.89 13.27 -23.01
C GLY A 534 3.56 14.05 -22.97
N GLY A 535 2.44 13.39 -22.67
CA GLY A 535 1.07 13.90 -22.76
C GLY A 535 0.08 12.77 -23.11
N ALA A 536 -1.16 13.11 -23.44
CA ALA A 536 -2.20 12.13 -23.77
C ALA A 536 -1.79 11.21 -24.94
N GLU A 537 -2.06 9.90 -24.82
CA GLU A 537 -1.66 8.90 -25.82
C GLU A 537 -2.23 9.18 -27.23
N GLU A 538 -3.38 9.84 -27.31
CA GLU A 538 -4.05 10.19 -28.57
C GLU A 538 -3.37 11.36 -29.29
N SER A 539 -2.72 12.28 -28.57
CA SER A 539 -2.00 13.41 -29.16
C SER A 539 -0.51 13.12 -29.41
N ALA A 540 -0.01 11.94 -29.01
CA ALA A 540 1.38 11.58 -29.18
C ALA A 540 1.80 11.63 -30.66
N PRO A 541 2.90 12.31 -31.02
CA PRO A 541 3.29 12.49 -32.41
C PRO A 541 3.59 11.14 -33.10
N LEU A 542 3.28 11.04 -34.40
CA LEU A 542 3.74 9.94 -35.25
C LEU A 542 4.85 10.44 -36.16
N HIS A 543 6.07 9.97 -35.93
CA HIS A 543 7.19 10.32 -36.80
C HIS A 543 7.16 9.50 -38.10
N LYS A 544 7.85 9.99 -39.14
CA LYS A 544 8.03 9.27 -40.40
C LYS A 544 9.39 8.60 -40.41
N LEU A 545 9.44 7.31 -40.74
CA LEU A 545 10.70 6.57 -40.89
C LEU A 545 11.59 7.21 -41.97
N GLY A 546 12.87 7.40 -41.65
CA GLY A 546 13.86 8.04 -42.53
C GLY A 546 13.73 9.55 -42.70
N GLY A 547 12.87 10.22 -41.91
CA GLY A 547 12.75 11.69 -41.94
C GLY A 547 13.62 12.40 -40.90
N ASP A 548 14.20 13.56 -41.26
CA ASP A 548 15.06 14.35 -40.37
C ASP A 548 14.31 15.08 -39.25
N ALA A 549 12.98 14.98 -39.20
CA ALA A 549 12.15 15.67 -38.19
C ALA A 549 12.53 15.22 -36.77
N TRP A 550 12.75 13.91 -36.57
CA TRP A 550 13.17 13.36 -35.29
C TRP A 550 14.57 13.81 -34.90
N SER A 551 15.53 13.71 -35.82
CA SER A 551 16.91 14.15 -35.59
C SER A 551 16.98 15.63 -35.18
N ARG A 552 16.24 16.50 -35.88
CA ARG A 552 16.12 17.92 -35.53
C ARG A 552 15.42 18.15 -34.19
N ALA A 553 14.35 17.41 -33.89
CA ALA A 553 13.66 17.51 -32.60
C ALA A 553 14.57 17.09 -31.44
N ARG A 554 15.34 16.01 -31.61
CA ARG A 554 16.33 15.52 -30.63
C ARG A 554 17.47 16.52 -30.43
N GLN A 555 18.02 17.07 -31.51
CA GLN A 555 19.07 18.10 -31.45
C GLN A 555 18.57 19.35 -30.69
N LYS A 556 17.40 19.87 -31.06
CA LYS A 556 16.79 21.03 -30.40
C LYS A 556 16.48 20.76 -28.92
N ALA A 557 16.05 19.54 -28.59
CA ALA A 557 15.83 19.13 -27.21
C ALA A 557 17.15 19.06 -26.43
N ALA A 558 18.22 18.50 -27.00
CA ALA A 558 19.53 18.43 -26.37
C ALA A 558 20.13 19.83 -26.10
N GLU A 559 19.98 20.76 -27.05
CA GLU A 559 20.40 22.17 -26.88
C GLU A 559 19.65 22.83 -25.71
N LYS A 560 18.32 22.71 -25.67
CA LYS A 560 17.51 23.21 -24.55
C LYS A 560 17.88 22.53 -23.22
N VAL A 561 18.08 21.22 -23.24
CA VAL A 561 18.46 20.44 -22.04
C VAL A 561 19.82 20.88 -21.53
N ARG A 562 20.77 21.20 -22.41
CA ARG A 562 22.08 21.73 -22.02
C ARG A 562 21.94 23.04 -21.28
N ASP A 563 21.15 23.98 -21.80
CA ASP A 563 20.96 25.29 -21.17
C ASP A 563 20.30 25.14 -19.78
N VAL A 564 19.31 24.25 -19.68
CA VAL A 564 18.64 23.87 -18.42
C VAL A 564 19.63 23.20 -17.45
N ALA A 565 20.46 22.26 -17.92
CA ALA A 565 21.45 21.56 -17.11
C ALA A 565 22.54 22.52 -16.60
N ALA A 566 22.99 23.47 -17.43
CA ALA A 566 23.94 24.50 -17.05
C ALA A 566 23.35 25.43 -15.98
N GLU A 567 22.11 25.89 -16.15
CA GLU A 567 21.43 26.72 -15.15
C GLU A 567 21.24 25.97 -13.82
N LEU A 568 20.90 24.68 -13.86
CA LEU A 568 20.75 23.84 -12.66
C LEU A 568 22.08 23.56 -11.98
N LEU A 569 23.14 23.30 -12.75
CA LEU A 569 24.48 23.14 -12.23
C LEU A 569 25.02 24.43 -11.65
N ASP A 570 24.71 25.59 -12.23
CA ASP A 570 25.07 26.88 -11.65
C ASP A 570 24.36 27.10 -10.31
N ILE A 571 23.07 26.76 -10.19
CA ILE A 571 22.34 26.82 -8.91
C ILE A 571 22.98 25.86 -7.89
N TYR A 572 23.32 24.64 -8.29
CA TYR A 572 23.94 23.65 -7.41
C TYR A 572 25.38 24.04 -7.03
N ALA A 573 26.17 24.56 -7.97
CA ALA A 573 27.53 25.03 -7.74
C ALA A 573 27.53 26.25 -6.83
N GLN A 574 26.59 27.19 -7.01
CA GLN A 574 26.39 28.30 -6.07
C GLN A 574 26.02 27.80 -4.67
N ARG A 575 25.23 26.73 -4.57
CA ARG A 575 24.86 26.09 -3.30
C ARG A 575 26.02 25.34 -2.64
N ALA A 576 26.86 24.65 -3.41
CA ALA A 576 28.01 23.89 -2.90
C ALA A 576 29.23 24.79 -2.62
N ALA A 577 29.38 25.88 -3.36
CA ALA A 577 30.45 26.86 -3.16
C ALA A 577 30.19 27.77 -1.96
N LYS A 578 28.94 27.90 -1.54
CA LYS A 578 28.53 28.72 -0.40
C LYS A 578 28.35 27.81 0.81
N GLU A 579 29.19 27.98 1.82
CA GLU A 579 29.04 27.26 3.10
C GLU A 579 27.72 27.66 3.76
N GLY A 580 26.86 26.67 4.01
CA GLY A 580 25.62 26.79 4.77
C GLY A 580 25.88 26.77 6.28
N PHE A 581 24.81 26.67 7.06
CA PHE A 581 24.90 26.56 8.52
C PHE A 581 24.80 25.10 8.95
N ALA A 582 25.87 24.57 9.55
CA ALA A 582 25.86 23.22 10.11
C ALA A 582 25.17 23.23 11.50
N PHE A 583 23.95 22.69 11.57
CA PHE A 583 23.22 22.53 12.82
C PHE A 583 23.91 21.52 13.75
N LYS A 584 23.91 21.79 15.06
CA LYS A 584 24.41 20.85 16.07
C LYS A 584 23.25 20.07 16.68
N HIS A 585 23.37 18.75 16.68
CA HIS A 585 22.37 17.87 17.24
C HIS A 585 22.77 17.42 18.65
N ASP A 586 22.01 17.84 19.67
CA ASP A 586 22.13 17.28 21.03
C ASP A 586 21.18 16.09 21.17
N ARG A 587 21.76 14.91 21.38
CA ARG A 587 21.00 13.66 21.46
C ARG A 587 20.07 13.63 22.67
N GLU A 588 20.44 14.23 23.80
CA GLU A 588 19.63 14.17 25.02
C GLU A 588 18.40 15.06 24.93
N GLN A 589 18.58 16.31 24.47
CA GLN A 589 17.47 17.25 24.27
C GLN A 589 16.54 16.80 23.15
N TYR A 590 17.10 16.30 22.05
CA TYR A 590 16.30 15.73 20.97
C TYR A 590 15.49 14.51 21.41
N GLN A 591 16.07 13.64 22.25
CA GLN A 591 15.34 12.49 22.79
C GLN A 591 14.17 12.95 23.68
N LEU A 592 14.37 13.94 24.55
CA LEU A 592 13.28 14.53 25.35
C LEU A 592 12.16 15.11 24.47
N PHE A 593 12.52 15.72 23.34
CA PHE A 593 11.53 16.17 22.36
C PHE A 593 10.81 14.97 21.74
N CYS A 594 11.52 13.91 21.37
CA CYS A 594 10.90 12.68 20.85
C CYS A 594 9.95 12.03 21.86
N ASP A 595 10.29 11.98 23.14
CA ASP A 595 9.48 11.35 24.19
C ASP A 595 8.12 12.04 24.41
N SER A 596 8.03 13.33 24.08
CA SER A 596 6.78 14.08 24.14
C SER A 596 5.85 13.82 22.95
N PHE A 597 6.32 13.06 21.95
CA PHE A 597 5.47 12.52 20.88
C PHE A 597 4.86 11.18 21.33
N PRO A 598 3.51 11.06 21.42
CA PRO A 598 2.89 9.85 21.96
C PRO A 598 2.90 8.66 20.98
N PHE A 599 3.27 8.88 19.72
CA PHE A 599 3.28 7.89 18.64
C PHE A 599 4.74 7.49 18.30
N GLU A 600 4.97 6.28 17.77
CA GLU A 600 6.29 5.94 17.20
C GLU A 600 6.31 6.22 15.69
N THR A 601 7.49 6.42 15.13
CA THR A 601 7.66 6.67 13.69
C THR A 601 7.59 5.37 12.88
N THR A 602 7.07 5.41 11.66
CA THR A 602 7.19 4.30 10.68
C THR A 602 8.65 4.17 10.18
N PRO A 603 9.05 3.05 9.55
CA PRO A 603 10.38 2.92 8.95
C PRO A 603 10.69 4.05 7.95
N ASP A 604 9.76 4.35 7.04
CA ASP A 604 9.93 5.44 6.07
C ASP A 604 9.96 6.82 6.73
N GLN A 605 9.16 7.05 7.77
CA GLN A 605 9.22 8.28 8.55
C GLN A 605 10.58 8.44 9.24
N ALA A 606 11.10 7.36 9.84
CA ALA A 606 12.41 7.36 10.48
C ALA A 606 13.52 7.63 9.45
N GLN A 607 13.43 7.02 8.26
CA GLN A 607 14.37 7.29 7.17
C GLN A 607 14.30 8.76 6.71
N ALA A 608 13.10 9.32 6.54
CA ALA A 608 12.92 10.72 6.17
C ALA A 608 13.44 11.68 7.25
N ILE A 609 13.17 11.40 8.53
CA ILE A 609 13.68 12.17 9.67
C ILE A 609 15.20 12.13 9.70
N ASN A 610 15.80 10.95 9.59
CA ASN A 610 17.24 10.78 9.62
C ASN A 610 17.92 11.49 8.44
N ALA A 611 17.32 11.45 7.25
CA ALA A 611 17.82 12.17 6.08
C ALA A 611 17.77 13.69 6.28
N VAL A 612 16.65 14.24 6.75
CA VAL A 612 16.50 15.68 7.04
C VAL A 612 17.50 16.13 8.11
N LEU A 613 17.63 15.38 9.21
CA LEU A 613 18.57 15.72 10.29
C LEU A 613 20.03 15.64 9.83
N SER A 614 20.37 14.62 9.04
CA SER A 614 21.70 14.46 8.45
C SER A 614 22.06 15.66 7.57
N ASP A 615 21.15 16.08 6.69
CA ASP A 615 21.38 17.20 5.79
C ASP A 615 21.54 18.52 6.56
N MET A 616 20.67 18.79 7.55
CA MET A 616 20.78 19.99 8.39
C MET A 616 22.09 20.02 9.19
N CYS A 617 22.63 18.86 9.59
CA CYS A 617 23.92 18.82 10.31
C CYS A 617 25.13 19.03 9.39
N GLN A 618 24.97 18.98 8.06
CA GLN A 618 26.05 19.20 7.12
C GLN A 618 26.28 20.71 6.89
N PRO A 619 27.50 21.12 6.48
CA PRO A 619 27.79 22.51 6.11
C PRO A 619 27.17 22.95 4.78
N LEU A 620 26.29 22.15 4.17
CA LEU A 620 25.66 22.42 2.88
C LEU A 620 24.22 22.85 3.15
N ALA A 621 23.74 23.92 2.49
CA ALA A 621 22.34 24.31 2.64
C ALA A 621 21.42 23.18 2.18
N MET A 622 20.40 22.79 2.94
CA MET A 622 19.45 21.72 2.59
C MET A 622 18.40 22.19 1.56
N ASP A 623 18.01 21.34 0.60
CA ASP A 623 16.81 21.51 -0.26
C ASP A 623 16.18 20.14 -0.49
N ARG A 624 15.37 19.72 0.49
CA ARG A 624 14.76 18.39 0.52
C ARG A 624 13.25 18.46 0.33
N LEU A 625 12.73 17.54 -0.47
CA LEU A 625 11.30 17.30 -0.64
C LEU A 625 10.89 16.03 0.10
N VAL A 626 9.91 16.15 1.00
CA VAL A 626 9.27 15.00 1.66
C VAL A 626 7.91 14.78 1.03
N CYS A 627 7.77 13.64 0.35
CA CYS A 627 6.55 13.21 -0.29
C CYS A 627 5.91 12.09 0.51
N GLY A 628 4.59 12.10 0.64
CA GLY A 628 3.85 11.00 1.24
C GLY A 628 2.39 11.36 1.32
N ASP A 629 1.48 10.40 1.47
CA ASP A 629 0.06 10.70 1.45
C ASP A 629 -0.39 11.61 2.61
N VAL A 630 -1.56 12.24 2.46
CA VAL A 630 -2.16 13.08 3.51
C VAL A 630 -2.35 12.25 4.76
N GLY A 631 -1.76 12.62 5.90
CA GLY A 631 -1.86 11.86 7.15
C GLY A 631 -0.72 10.87 7.42
N PHE A 632 0.29 10.78 6.54
CA PHE A 632 1.46 9.92 6.75
C PHE A 632 2.54 10.55 7.66
N GLY A 633 2.17 11.48 8.53
CA GLY A 633 3.07 12.07 9.52
C GLY A 633 4.15 13.02 8.99
N LYS A 634 3.98 13.60 7.79
CA LYS A 634 4.89 14.63 7.23
C LYS A 634 5.16 15.79 8.19
N THR A 635 4.14 16.19 8.95
CA THR A 635 4.23 17.27 9.93
C THR A 635 5.22 16.96 11.06
N GLU A 636 5.36 15.69 11.47
CA GLU A 636 6.31 15.31 12.53
C GLU A 636 7.76 15.43 12.05
N VAL A 637 8.03 15.11 10.77
CA VAL A 637 9.34 15.35 10.14
C VAL A 637 9.71 16.84 10.22
N ALA A 638 8.74 17.71 9.89
CA ALA A 638 8.91 19.16 9.92
C ALA A 638 9.07 19.73 11.35
N MET A 639 8.32 19.19 12.33
CA MET A 639 8.43 19.59 13.74
C MET A 639 9.80 19.24 14.33
N ARG A 640 10.35 18.06 14.00
CA ARG A 640 11.69 17.65 14.43
C ARG A 640 12.79 18.51 13.80
N ALA A 641 12.65 18.86 12.52
CA ALA A 641 13.56 19.80 11.85
C ALA A 641 13.51 21.20 12.51
N ALA A 642 12.29 21.69 12.79
CA ALA A 642 12.10 22.97 13.47
C ALA A 642 12.69 22.97 14.89
N PHE A 643 12.55 21.88 15.64
CA PHE A 643 13.16 21.74 16.97
C PHE A 643 14.68 21.86 16.91
N LEU A 644 15.34 21.14 16.00
CA LEU A 644 16.79 21.23 15.80
C LEU A 644 17.23 22.66 15.47
N ALA A 645 16.46 23.38 14.64
CA ALA A 645 16.77 24.75 14.28
C ALA A 645 16.67 25.71 15.47
N VAL A 646 15.61 25.60 16.26
CA VAL A 646 15.38 26.44 17.46
C VAL A 646 16.41 26.15 18.55
N GLU A 647 16.82 24.89 18.74
CA GLU A 647 17.88 24.50 19.66
C GLU A 647 19.22 25.19 19.34
N ASN A 648 19.48 25.41 18.05
CA ASN A 648 20.65 26.15 17.57
C ASN A 648 20.44 27.68 17.51
N HIS A 649 19.38 28.17 18.16
CA HIS A 649 18.99 29.59 18.21
C HIS A 649 18.75 30.22 16.83
N LYS A 650 18.32 29.42 15.85
CA LYS A 650 17.90 29.90 14.53
C LYS A 650 16.38 30.04 14.47
N GLN A 651 15.91 31.06 13.77
CA GLN A 651 14.48 31.24 13.52
C GLN A 651 14.00 30.28 12.43
N VAL A 652 12.75 29.83 12.57
CA VAL A 652 12.06 28.94 11.63
C VAL A 652 10.88 29.69 11.02
N ALA A 653 10.76 29.64 9.70
CA ALA A 653 9.59 30.13 8.99
C ALA A 653 8.80 28.95 8.41
N VAL A 654 7.50 28.87 8.69
CA VAL A 654 6.60 27.86 8.12
C VAL A 654 5.61 28.54 7.18
N LEU A 655 5.75 28.27 5.89
CA LEU A 655 4.96 28.87 4.83
C LEU A 655 3.89 27.90 4.33
N VAL A 656 2.63 28.34 4.41
CA VAL A 656 1.46 27.53 4.03
C VAL A 656 0.50 28.29 3.11
N PRO A 657 -0.27 27.62 2.23
CA PRO A 657 -1.01 28.32 1.18
C PRO A 657 -2.30 28.98 1.69
N THR A 658 -2.92 28.45 2.75
CA THR A 658 -4.22 28.91 3.26
C THR A 658 -4.16 29.30 4.74
N THR A 659 -5.07 30.18 5.16
CA THR A 659 -5.20 30.62 6.55
C THR A 659 -5.62 29.50 7.49
N LEU A 660 -6.41 28.53 7.00
CA LEU A 660 -6.84 27.36 7.76
C LEU A 660 -5.64 26.43 8.06
N LEU A 661 -4.81 26.14 7.05
CA LEU A 661 -3.57 25.40 7.27
C LEU A 661 -2.62 26.16 8.21
N ALA A 662 -2.57 27.50 8.13
CA ALA A 662 -1.74 28.29 9.05
C ALA A 662 -2.21 28.14 10.49
N GLN A 663 -3.52 28.14 10.72
CA GLN A 663 -4.11 27.92 12.03
C GLN A 663 -3.85 26.48 12.53
N GLN A 664 -4.06 25.49 11.66
CA GLN A 664 -3.80 24.08 12.00
C GLN A 664 -2.34 23.85 12.40
N HIS A 665 -1.39 24.37 11.62
CA HIS A 665 0.02 24.30 11.97
C HIS A 665 0.32 25.10 13.24
N TYR A 666 -0.27 26.28 13.42
CA TYR A 666 -0.09 27.06 14.65
C TYR A 666 -0.53 26.33 15.91
N ASP A 667 -1.73 25.74 15.91
CA ASP A 667 -2.23 24.97 17.04
C ASP A 667 -1.39 23.71 17.26
N ASN A 668 -1.10 22.95 16.19
CA ASN A 668 -0.26 21.75 16.27
C ASN A 668 1.15 22.04 16.82
N PHE A 669 1.81 23.09 16.34
CA PHE A 669 3.14 23.49 16.83
C PHE A 669 3.06 24.00 18.26
N ARG A 670 2.06 24.83 18.60
CA ARG A 670 1.90 25.34 19.97
C ARG A 670 1.69 24.19 20.96
N ASP A 671 0.83 23.24 20.62
CA ASP A 671 0.52 22.10 21.48
C ASP A 671 1.74 21.15 21.59
N ARG A 672 2.46 20.91 20.49
CA ARG A 672 3.68 20.09 20.45
C ARG A 672 4.83 20.70 21.26
N PHE A 673 5.01 22.01 21.20
CA PHE A 673 6.08 22.76 21.87
C PHE A 673 5.65 23.36 23.22
N ALA A 674 4.46 23.02 23.74
CA ALA A 674 3.90 23.62 24.97
C ALA A 674 4.82 23.49 26.19
N ASN A 675 5.61 22.42 26.27
CA ASN A 675 6.55 22.15 27.37
C ASN A 675 7.95 22.76 27.14
N TRP A 676 8.16 23.48 26.03
CA TRP A 676 9.43 24.04 25.62
C TRP A 676 9.38 25.58 25.67
N PRO A 677 10.49 26.25 26.01
CA PRO A 677 10.55 27.71 26.07
C PRO A 677 10.69 28.32 24.65
N VAL A 678 9.78 27.98 23.75
CA VAL A 678 9.79 28.39 22.33
C VAL A 678 8.59 29.29 22.07
N ARG A 679 8.84 30.45 21.46
CA ARG A 679 7.78 31.39 21.13
C ARG A 679 7.32 31.21 19.68
N ILE A 680 6.09 30.74 19.54
CA ILE A 680 5.45 30.47 18.25
C ILE A 680 4.37 31.51 17.99
N GLU A 681 4.40 32.13 16.81
CA GLU A 681 3.35 33.06 16.38
C GLU A 681 2.86 32.78 14.96
N MET A 682 1.63 33.25 14.69
CA MET A 682 1.00 33.11 13.39
C MET A 682 0.75 34.46 12.72
N LEU A 683 1.25 34.63 11.50
CA LEU A 683 0.96 35.76 10.62
C LEU A 683 -0.06 35.37 9.53
N SER A 684 -1.33 35.67 9.80
CA SER A 684 -2.43 35.39 8.87
C SER A 684 -3.42 36.54 8.80
N ARG A 685 -4.46 36.42 7.96
CA ARG A 685 -5.57 37.38 7.90
C ARG A 685 -6.42 37.40 9.18
N PHE A 686 -6.35 36.35 10.00
CA PHE A 686 -7.08 36.27 11.28
C PHE A 686 -6.48 37.17 12.37
N ARG A 687 -5.24 37.65 12.20
CA ARG A 687 -4.64 38.65 13.09
C ARG A 687 -5.00 40.06 12.65
N SER A 688 -5.33 40.93 13.60
CA SER A 688 -5.57 42.36 13.35
C SER A 688 -4.30 43.07 12.85
N ALA A 689 -4.43 44.20 12.16
CA ALA A 689 -3.27 44.95 11.66
C ALA A 689 -2.32 45.40 12.81
N LYS A 690 -2.88 45.71 13.98
CA LYS A 690 -2.11 46.06 15.18
C LYS A 690 -1.26 44.89 15.67
N GLU A 691 -1.85 43.70 15.75
CA GLU A 691 -1.14 42.47 16.14
C GLU A 691 -0.08 42.08 15.10
N GLN A 692 -0.39 42.20 13.80
CA GLN A 692 0.56 41.92 12.73
C GLN A 692 1.80 42.82 12.83
N THR A 693 1.60 44.12 13.06
CA THR A 693 2.72 45.07 13.22
C THR A 693 3.58 44.72 14.43
N GLN A 694 2.95 44.31 15.53
CA GLN A 694 3.66 43.87 16.74
C GLN A 694 4.46 42.58 16.50
N ILE A 695 3.85 41.58 15.86
CA ILE A 695 4.49 40.30 15.52
C ILE A 695 5.70 40.54 14.62
N LEU A 696 5.58 41.40 13.61
CA LEU A 696 6.69 41.71 12.70
C LEU A 696 7.85 42.42 13.43
N ALA A 697 7.55 43.35 14.34
CA ALA A 697 8.58 44.01 15.14
C ALA A 697 9.32 43.00 16.05
N GLU A 698 8.57 42.13 16.73
CA GLU A 698 9.13 41.10 17.60
C GLU A 698 9.93 40.02 16.82
N ALA A 699 9.50 39.69 15.61
CA ALA A 699 10.24 38.78 14.73
C ALA A 699 11.58 39.39 14.27
N ALA A 700 11.60 40.69 13.95
CA ALA A 700 12.81 41.42 13.59
C ALA A 700 13.79 41.57 14.78
N GLU A 701 13.27 41.67 16.01
CA GLU A 701 14.09 41.68 17.23
C GLU A 701 14.65 40.29 17.59
N GLY A 702 14.09 39.21 17.01
CA GLY A 702 14.44 37.82 17.31
C GLY A 702 13.76 37.27 18.56
N LYS A 703 12.63 37.84 18.98
CA LYS A 703 11.83 37.33 20.12
C LYS A 703 10.91 36.17 19.74
N ILE A 704 10.67 35.97 18.45
CA ILE A 704 9.82 34.90 17.91
C ILE A 704 10.75 33.87 17.27
N ASP A 705 10.67 32.62 17.73
CA ASP A 705 11.52 31.53 17.26
C ASP A 705 10.91 30.87 16.01
N ILE A 706 9.60 30.62 16.03
CA ILE A 706 8.87 30.00 14.92
C ILE A 706 7.75 30.93 14.46
N LEU A 707 7.81 31.34 13.19
CA LEU A 707 6.80 32.18 12.57
C LEU A 707 6.07 31.40 11.46
N ILE A 708 4.79 31.11 11.72
CA ILE A 708 3.92 30.38 10.80
C ILE A 708 3.06 31.39 10.03
N GLY A 709 2.96 31.27 8.72
CA GLY A 709 2.17 32.26 7.97
C GLY A 709 1.87 31.89 6.55
N THR A 710 0.95 32.66 5.97
CA THR A 710 0.57 32.51 4.57
C THR A 710 1.53 33.28 3.65
N HIS A 711 1.14 33.48 2.39
CA HIS A 711 1.84 34.35 1.44
C HIS A 711 2.19 35.76 1.96
N LYS A 712 1.58 36.23 3.07
CA LYS A 712 2.02 37.43 3.78
C LYS A 712 3.49 37.38 4.22
N LEU A 713 4.03 36.21 4.56
CA LEU A 713 5.45 36.05 4.90
C LEU A 713 6.41 36.37 3.74
N LEU A 714 5.92 36.31 2.51
CA LEU A 714 6.70 36.59 1.31
C LEU A 714 6.69 38.08 0.91
N GLN A 715 5.95 38.91 1.64
CA GLN A 715 5.95 40.36 1.42
C GLN A 715 7.28 40.97 1.86
N SER A 716 7.69 42.05 1.20
CA SER A 716 9.03 42.65 1.35
C SER A 716 9.29 43.29 2.72
N ASP A 717 8.24 43.50 3.49
CA ASP A 717 8.20 44.10 4.82
C ASP A 717 8.61 43.14 5.94
N VAL A 718 8.61 41.83 5.69
CA VAL A 718 8.99 40.81 6.68
C VAL A 718 10.51 40.69 6.75
N LYS A 719 11.09 41.14 7.87
CA LYS A 719 12.52 40.99 8.19
C LYS A 719 12.67 40.07 9.39
N LEU A 720 13.37 38.95 9.19
CA LEU A 720 13.79 38.05 10.25
C LEU A 720 15.23 38.37 10.65
N ARG A 721 15.55 38.16 11.92
CA ARG A 721 16.88 38.44 12.48
C ARG A 721 17.92 37.43 12.00
N ASP A 722 17.60 36.14 12.11
CA ASP A 722 18.51 35.04 11.77
C ASP A 722 17.69 33.79 11.39
N LEU A 723 17.17 33.78 10.16
CA LEU A 723 16.40 32.66 9.61
C LEU A 723 17.34 31.52 9.24
N GLY A 724 17.19 30.35 9.86
CA GLY A 724 18.00 29.17 9.57
C GLY A 724 17.25 28.06 8.82
N LEU A 725 15.92 27.98 8.93
CA LEU A 725 15.11 26.94 8.29
C LEU A 725 13.80 27.51 7.73
N LEU A 726 13.52 27.20 6.46
CA LEU A 726 12.25 27.50 5.80
C LEU A 726 11.51 26.19 5.48
N ILE A 727 10.34 26.02 6.09
CA ILE A 727 9.45 24.89 5.84
C ILE A 727 8.32 25.36 4.93
N VAL A 728 8.11 24.68 3.80
CA VAL A 728 7.04 24.99 2.84
C VAL A 728 6.11 23.79 2.73
N ASP A 729 4.83 23.98 3.06
CA ASP A 729 3.80 22.94 2.93
C ASP A 729 2.92 23.21 1.69
N GLU A 730 2.59 22.15 0.96
CA GLU A 730 1.76 22.18 -0.26
C GLU A 730 2.23 23.22 -1.30
N GLU A 731 3.52 23.17 -1.67
CA GLU A 731 4.19 24.09 -2.63
C GLU A 731 3.38 24.30 -3.94
N HIS A 732 2.65 23.27 -4.37
CA HIS A 732 1.87 23.27 -5.60
C HIS A 732 0.78 24.36 -5.67
N ARG A 733 0.29 24.84 -4.52
CA ARG A 733 -0.76 25.87 -4.46
C ARG A 733 -0.23 27.31 -4.49
N PHE A 734 1.09 27.51 -4.46
CA PHE A 734 1.68 28.84 -4.54
C PHE A 734 1.79 29.34 -5.98
N GLY A 735 1.39 30.59 -6.20
CA GLY A 735 1.52 31.25 -7.51
C GLY A 735 2.98 31.52 -7.91
N VAL A 736 3.20 31.80 -9.19
CA VAL A 736 4.54 31.96 -9.79
C VAL A 736 5.39 33.00 -9.05
N ARG A 737 4.84 34.20 -8.79
CA ARG A 737 5.54 35.27 -8.06
C ARG A 737 5.97 34.87 -6.64
N HIS A 738 5.20 34.00 -5.98
CA HIS A 738 5.55 33.51 -4.65
C HIS A 738 6.72 32.52 -4.74
N LYS A 739 6.73 31.66 -5.76
CA LYS A 739 7.81 30.70 -6.02
C LYS A 739 9.14 31.38 -6.33
N GLU A 740 9.14 32.47 -7.09
CA GLU A 740 10.35 33.27 -7.34
C GLU A 740 10.92 33.85 -6.05
N ARG A 741 10.05 34.32 -5.14
CA ARG A 741 10.50 34.86 -3.85
C ARG A 741 11.08 33.77 -2.94
N ILE A 742 10.49 32.59 -2.95
CA ILE A 742 11.02 31.40 -2.24
C ILE A 742 12.38 31.01 -2.82
N LYS A 743 12.54 31.00 -4.15
CA LYS A 743 13.83 30.72 -4.80
C LYS A 743 14.91 31.72 -4.40
N ALA A 744 14.59 33.00 -4.29
CA ALA A 744 15.55 34.01 -3.83
C ALA A 744 16.04 33.77 -2.38
N MET A 745 15.20 33.18 -1.52
CA MET A 745 15.57 32.81 -0.15
C MET A 745 16.35 31.49 -0.06
N ARG A 746 16.29 30.65 -1.11
CA ARG A 746 16.90 29.30 -1.18
C ARG A 746 18.43 29.31 -1.19
N ALA A 747 19.05 30.44 -1.50
CA ALA A 747 20.52 30.54 -1.57
C ALA A 747 21.21 30.62 -0.21
N ASP A 748 20.48 30.97 0.86
CA ASP A 748 21.05 31.33 2.17
C ASP A 748 20.49 30.51 3.34
N VAL A 749 19.44 29.69 3.10
CA VAL A 749 18.63 29.06 4.15
C VAL A 749 18.30 27.62 3.77
N ASP A 750 18.30 26.72 4.76
CA ASP A 750 17.83 25.35 4.60
C ASP A 750 16.34 25.31 4.26
N ILE A 751 15.97 24.62 3.17
CA ILE A 751 14.59 24.47 2.72
C ILE A 751 14.11 23.02 2.90
N LEU A 752 13.00 22.87 3.62
CA LEU A 752 12.23 21.64 3.71
C LEU A 752 10.87 21.83 3.04
N THR A 753 10.58 21.07 1.99
CA THR A 753 9.28 21.11 1.32
C THR A 753 8.47 19.86 1.61
N LEU A 754 7.18 20.01 1.92
CA LEU A 754 6.25 18.90 2.20
C LEU A 754 5.16 18.88 1.12
N THR A 755 4.81 17.71 0.61
CA THR A 755 3.71 17.56 -0.35
C THR A 755 2.98 16.22 -0.21
N ALA A 756 1.67 16.22 -0.46
CA ALA A 756 0.87 15.00 -0.51
C ALA A 756 1.04 14.23 -1.83
N THR A 757 0.95 14.96 -2.94
CA THR A 757 1.16 14.45 -4.29
C THR A 757 2.32 15.23 -4.88
N PRO A 758 3.43 14.59 -5.27
CA PRO A 758 4.51 15.32 -5.91
C PRO A 758 3.99 15.89 -7.23
N ILE A 759 4.23 17.17 -7.46
CA ILE A 759 3.94 17.79 -8.77
C ILE A 759 4.82 17.05 -9.78
N PRO A 760 4.30 16.67 -10.97
CA PRO A 760 5.09 16.00 -12.00
C PRO A 760 6.48 16.64 -12.23
N ARG A 761 6.55 17.97 -12.28
CA ARG A 761 7.80 18.75 -12.40
C ARG A 761 8.75 18.62 -11.21
N THR A 762 8.23 18.60 -9.98
CA THR A 762 9.05 18.51 -8.76
C THR A 762 9.51 17.08 -8.50
N LEU A 763 8.67 16.08 -8.84
CA LEU A 763 9.08 14.68 -8.89
C LEU A 763 10.24 14.50 -9.85
N ASN A 764 10.16 15.17 -11.00
CA ASN A 764 11.17 15.10 -12.04
C ASN A 764 12.57 15.53 -11.55
N MET A 765 12.66 16.70 -10.91
CA MET A 765 13.92 17.23 -10.36
C MET A 765 14.51 16.34 -9.25
N ALA A 766 13.64 15.67 -8.51
CA ALA A 766 14.05 14.74 -7.48
C ALA A 766 14.64 13.45 -8.06
N MET A 767 14.01 12.91 -9.10
CA MET A 767 14.42 11.66 -9.75
C MET A 767 15.78 11.76 -10.46
N SER A 768 16.16 12.95 -10.93
CA SER A 768 17.47 13.22 -11.54
C SER A 768 18.59 13.50 -10.51
N GLY A 769 18.33 13.31 -9.21
CA GLY A 769 19.29 13.59 -8.14
C GLY A 769 19.61 15.09 -7.95
N MET A 770 18.82 15.98 -8.53
CA MET A 770 19.02 17.44 -8.42
C MET A 770 18.31 18.04 -7.21
N ARG A 771 17.30 17.34 -6.68
CA ARG A 771 16.61 17.66 -5.43
C ARG A 771 16.55 16.42 -4.56
N ASP A 772 16.93 16.53 -3.30
CA ASP A 772 16.89 15.39 -2.41
C ASP A 772 15.43 15.02 -2.10
N LEU A 773 15.06 13.75 -2.27
CA LEU A 773 13.71 13.26 -2.08
C LEU A 773 13.66 12.21 -0.98
N SER A 774 12.68 12.33 -0.09
CA SER A 774 12.30 11.29 0.85
C SER A 774 10.84 10.94 0.64
N ILE A 775 10.58 9.67 0.34
CA ILE A 775 9.22 9.15 0.15
C ILE A 775 8.79 8.46 1.44
N ILE A 776 7.61 8.82 1.92
CA ILE A 776 6.90 8.14 3.01
C ILE A 776 5.73 7.41 2.34
N ALA A 777 5.93 6.12 2.05
CA ALA A 777 4.93 5.26 1.41
C ALA A 777 4.15 4.42 2.43
N THR A 778 4.78 4.15 3.57
CA THR A 778 4.20 3.34 4.63
C THR A 778 3.25 4.22 5.47
N PRO A 779 1.93 3.93 5.47
CA PRO A 779 0.98 4.64 6.32
C PRO A 779 1.29 4.38 7.81
N PRO A 780 1.00 5.35 8.70
CA PRO A 780 0.92 5.10 10.13
C PRO A 780 -0.11 4.00 10.44
N ALA A 781 0.11 3.25 11.53
CA ALA A 781 -0.70 2.09 11.90
C ALA A 781 -2.22 2.39 11.95
N ARG A 782 -3.03 1.36 11.62
CA ARG A 782 -4.51 1.35 11.58
C ARG A 782 -5.17 2.15 10.45
N ARG A 783 -4.40 2.70 9.49
CA ARG A 783 -5.01 3.27 8.29
C ARG A 783 -5.41 2.17 7.32
N LEU A 784 -6.72 1.97 7.17
CA LEU A 784 -7.28 1.06 6.18
C LEU A 784 -7.36 1.78 4.82
N ALA A 785 -7.22 1.03 3.73
CA ALA A 785 -7.34 1.57 2.38
C ALA A 785 -8.75 2.14 2.19
N VAL A 786 -8.89 3.26 1.49
CA VAL A 786 -10.23 3.84 1.24
C VAL A 786 -10.87 3.11 0.06
N LYS A 787 -11.89 2.28 0.33
CA LYS A 787 -12.65 1.60 -0.72
C LYS A 787 -13.34 2.64 -1.61
N THR A 788 -12.97 2.67 -2.88
CA THR A 788 -13.41 3.70 -3.82
C THR A 788 -14.38 3.11 -4.83
N PHE A 789 -15.54 3.73 -5.00
CA PHE A 789 -16.59 3.24 -5.90
C PHE A 789 -16.89 4.27 -6.96
N VAL A 790 -16.88 3.87 -8.23
CA VAL A 790 -17.42 4.68 -9.34
C VAL A 790 -18.79 4.15 -9.70
N ARG A 791 -19.83 4.98 -9.52
CA ARG A 791 -21.23 4.61 -9.75
C ARG A 791 -22.00 5.75 -10.38
N GLU A 792 -23.05 5.41 -11.14
CA GLU A 792 -24.02 6.42 -11.54
C GLU A 792 -24.76 6.96 -10.31
N TYR A 793 -25.14 8.24 -10.36
CA TYR A 793 -25.86 8.87 -9.26
C TYR A 793 -27.20 8.16 -9.01
N ASP A 794 -27.33 7.57 -7.82
CA ASP A 794 -28.58 6.99 -7.32
C ASP A 794 -28.83 7.49 -5.89
N SER A 795 -30.02 8.06 -5.67
CA SER A 795 -30.48 8.53 -4.37
C SER A 795 -30.49 7.45 -3.28
N LEU A 796 -30.79 6.19 -3.63
CA LEU A 796 -30.82 5.10 -2.65
C LEU A 796 -29.40 4.76 -2.17
N VAL A 797 -28.43 4.72 -3.09
CA VAL A 797 -27.02 4.50 -2.77
C VAL A 797 -26.48 5.62 -1.89
N VAL A 798 -26.81 6.88 -2.20
CA VAL A 798 -26.43 8.04 -1.39
C VAL A 798 -27.02 7.94 0.02
N ARG A 799 -28.32 7.63 0.14
CA ARG A 799 -28.98 7.44 1.45
C ARG A 799 -28.31 6.33 2.25
N GLU A 800 -28.03 5.20 1.62
CA GLU A 800 -27.36 4.07 2.26
C GLU A 800 -25.95 4.42 2.74
N ALA A 801 -25.15 5.07 1.90
CA ALA A 801 -23.79 5.49 2.25
C ALA A 801 -23.79 6.44 3.45
N ILE A 802 -24.75 7.38 3.50
CA ILE A 802 -24.89 8.32 4.61
C ILE A 802 -25.36 7.61 5.88
N LEU A 803 -26.40 6.77 5.81
CA LEU A 803 -26.91 6.05 6.98
C LEU A 803 -25.88 5.07 7.54
N ARG A 804 -25.12 4.39 6.68
CA ARG A 804 -24.01 3.51 7.08
C ARG A 804 -23.01 4.26 7.95
N GLU A 805 -22.70 5.50 7.61
CA GLU A 805 -21.79 6.35 8.39
C GLU A 805 -22.41 6.85 9.69
N ILE A 806 -23.67 7.29 9.65
CA ILE A 806 -24.35 7.85 10.81
C ILE A 806 -24.60 6.78 11.88
N LEU A 807 -25.00 5.57 11.47
CA LEU A 807 -25.26 4.45 12.39
C LEU A 807 -24.00 3.96 13.11
N ARG A 808 -22.82 4.21 12.55
CA ARG A 808 -21.52 3.98 13.21
C ARG A 808 -21.02 5.18 14.02
N GLY A 809 -21.81 6.25 14.16
CA GLY A 809 -21.43 7.46 14.87
C GLY A 809 -20.42 8.34 14.13
N GLY A 810 -20.22 8.10 12.84
CA GLY A 810 -19.30 8.86 12.00
C GLY A 810 -19.95 10.07 11.32
N GLN A 811 -19.16 10.72 10.47
CA GLN A 811 -19.57 11.90 9.71
C GLN A 811 -19.27 11.74 8.22
N VAL A 812 -20.04 12.44 7.39
CA VAL A 812 -19.97 12.33 5.93
C VAL A 812 -19.58 13.67 5.31
N TYR A 813 -18.63 13.64 4.37
CA TYR A 813 -18.42 14.72 3.42
C TYR A 813 -19.28 14.49 2.18
N TYR A 814 -20.16 15.43 1.86
CA TYR A 814 -20.94 15.42 0.63
C TYR A 814 -20.48 16.56 -0.27
N LEU A 815 -19.74 16.23 -1.33
CA LEU A 815 -19.08 17.21 -2.16
C LEU A 815 -19.96 17.60 -3.36
N TYR A 816 -20.37 18.87 -3.34
CA TYR A 816 -21.17 19.51 -4.38
C TYR A 816 -20.47 20.79 -4.84
N ASN A 817 -19.88 20.77 -6.03
CA ASN A 817 -18.99 21.84 -6.51
C ASN A 817 -19.72 22.93 -7.30
N ASP A 818 -20.83 23.43 -6.75
CA ASP A 818 -21.59 24.55 -7.30
C ASP A 818 -22.25 25.34 -6.17
N VAL A 819 -21.79 26.57 -5.96
CA VAL A 819 -22.21 27.43 -4.84
C VAL A 819 -23.64 27.93 -5.03
N GLU A 820 -24.12 28.12 -6.25
CA GLU A 820 -25.47 28.67 -6.47
C GLU A 820 -26.57 27.68 -6.06
N ASN A 821 -26.32 26.39 -6.29
CA ASN A 821 -27.29 25.33 -6.04
C ASN A 821 -27.02 24.50 -4.77
N ILE A 822 -25.94 24.80 -4.03
CA ILE A 822 -25.56 24.03 -2.82
C ILE A 822 -26.67 24.02 -1.75
N GLN A 823 -27.41 25.12 -1.62
CA GLN A 823 -28.52 25.23 -0.67
C GLN A 823 -29.65 24.25 -1.01
N LYS A 824 -30.03 24.18 -2.30
CA LYS A 824 -31.05 23.24 -2.80
C LYS A 824 -30.58 21.78 -2.64
N ALA A 825 -29.30 21.52 -2.87
CA ALA A 825 -28.72 20.20 -2.69
C ALA A 825 -28.82 19.75 -1.22
N ALA A 826 -28.54 20.64 -0.26
CA ALA A 826 -28.67 20.33 1.16
C ALA A 826 -30.13 20.07 1.58
N GLU A 827 -31.09 20.85 1.08
CA GLU A 827 -32.53 20.62 1.32
C GLU A 827 -33.00 19.28 0.73
N ARG A 828 -32.60 18.97 -0.51
CA ARG A 828 -32.86 17.66 -1.15
C ARG A 828 -32.26 16.52 -0.35
N LEU A 829 -31.05 16.70 0.20
CA LEU A 829 -30.38 15.68 0.99
C LEU A 829 -31.05 15.50 2.37
N ALA A 830 -31.58 16.57 2.96
CA ALA A 830 -32.33 16.51 4.22
C ALA A 830 -33.67 15.79 4.07
N GLU A 831 -34.35 15.98 2.93
CA GLU A 831 -35.54 15.21 2.59
C GLU A 831 -35.21 13.73 2.35
N LEU A 832 -34.09 13.46 1.67
CA LEU A 832 -33.63 12.10 1.39
C LEU A 832 -33.15 11.36 2.63
N VAL A 833 -32.54 12.03 3.61
CA VAL A 833 -32.04 11.42 4.87
C VAL A 833 -32.48 12.27 6.07
N PRO A 834 -33.74 12.14 6.53
CA PRO A 834 -34.27 12.91 7.65
C PRO A 834 -33.52 12.70 8.98
N GLU A 835 -32.84 11.56 9.10
CA GLU A 835 -32.03 11.18 10.26
C GLU A 835 -30.70 11.97 10.33
N ALA A 836 -30.29 12.61 9.23
CA ALA A 836 -29.03 13.33 9.14
C ALA A 836 -29.15 14.80 9.58
N ARG A 837 -28.18 15.25 10.38
CA ARG A 837 -27.99 16.68 10.68
C ARG A 837 -27.02 17.27 9.67
N ILE A 838 -27.55 18.04 8.72
CA ILE A 838 -26.82 18.56 7.56
C ILE A 838 -26.42 20.02 7.79
N ALA A 839 -25.17 20.36 7.46
CA ALA A 839 -24.68 21.74 7.41
C ALA A 839 -24.00 22.03 6.06
N ILE A 840 -23.91 23.31 5.67
CA ILE A 840 -23.29 23.74 4.40
C ILE A 840 -21.98 24.48 4.68
N GLY A 841 -20.93 24.18 3.92
CA GLY A 841 -19.67 24.90 3.93
C GLY A 841 -19.15 25.19 2.52
N HIS A 842 -18.98 26.47 2.15
CA HIS A 842 -18.39 26.84 0.85
C HIS A 842 -17.47 28.06 0.94
N GLY A 843 -16.58 28.23 -0.05
CA GLY A 843 -15.52 29.25 -0.01
C GLY A 843 -15.98 30.70 -0.14
N GLN A 844 -17.21 30.94 -0.59
CA GLN A 844 -17.81 32.28 -0.66
C GLN A 844 -18.45 32.73 0.67
N MET A 845 -18.57 31.84 1.66
CA MET A 845 -19.07 32.20 2.99
C MET A 845 -18.13 33.19 3.65
N ARG A 846 -18.66 34.01 4.57
CA ARG A 846 -17.81 34.87 5.39
C ARG A 846 -16.90 33.98 6.24
N GLU A 847 -15.62 34.35 6.36
CA GLU A 847 -14.61 33.51 7.05
C GLU A 847 -15.06 33.08 8.47
N ARG A 848 -15.74 33.96 9.22
CA ARG A 848 -16.29 33.65 10.56
C ARG A 848 -17.43 32.63 10.55
N GLU A 849 -18.24 32.61 9.50
CA GLU A 849 -19.35 31.65 9.35
C GLU A 849 -18.80 30.28 8.98
N LEU A 850 -17.83 30.23 8.05
CA LEU A 850 -17.15 29.00 7.68
C LEU A 850 -16.42 28.39 8.89
N GLU A 851 -15.67 29.20 9.64
CA GLU A 851 -15.00 28.77 10.88
C GLU A 851 -15.99 28.16 11.88
N ARG A 852 -17.14 28.81 12.11
CA ARG A 852 -18.17 28.28 13.00
C ARG A 852 -18.69 26.92 12.52
N VAL A 853 -19.04 26.79 11.24
CA VAL A 853 -19.53 25.53 10.67
C VAL A 853 -18.47 24.43 10.82
N MET A 854 -17.21 24.75 10.56
CA MET A 854 -16.11 23.78 10.70
C MET A 854 -15.91 23.34 12.16
N ASN A 855 -15.96 24.26 13.13
CA ASN A 855 -15.88 23.92 14.56
C ASN A 855 -17.09 23.09 15.00
N ASP A 856 -18.29 23.45 14.57
CA ASP A 856 -19.51 22.70 14.90
C ASP A 856 -19.49 21.29 14.28
N PHE A 857 -18.92 21.15 13.08
CA PHE A 857 -18.70 19.86 12.45
C PHE A 857 -17.60 19.06 13.18
N HIS A 858 -16.50 19.67 13.60
CA HIS A 858 -15.48 18.99 14.42
C HIS A 858 -16.04 18.47 15.76
N HIS A 859 -16.93 19.23 16.41
CA HIS A 859 -17.61 18.83 17.65
C HIS A 859 -18.84 17.92 17.45
N GLN A 860 -19.02 17.33 16.25
CA GLN A 860 -20.12 16.40 15.92
C GLN A 860 -21.55 16.95 16.16
N ARG A 861 -21.72 18.28 16.12
CA ARG A 861 -23.07 18.89 16.17
C ARG A 861 -23.87 18.59 14.89
N PHE A 862 -23.15 18.38 13.79
CA PHE A 862 -23.67 17.94 12.50
C PHE A 862 -22.99 16.63 12.07
N ASN A 863 -23.71 15.80 11.34
CA ASN A 863 -23.20 14.50 10.86
C ASN A 863 -22.82 14.55 9.38
N VAL A 864 -23.39 15.47 8.60
CA VAL A 864 -23.14 15.58 7.15
C VAL A 864 -22.76 17.02 6.83
N LEU A 865 -21.60 17.21 6.20
CA LEU A 865 -21.16 18.50 5.67
C LEU A 865 -21.30 18.50 4.15
N VAL A 866 -22.24 19.30 3.64
CA VAL A 866 -22.38 19.58 2.21
C VAL A 866 -21.42 20.70 1.85
N CYS A 867 -20.39 20.39 1.06
CA CYS A 867 -19.30 21.33 0.81
C CYS A 867 -18.81 21.36 -0.63
N THR A 868 -18.15 22.46 -1.00
CA THR A 868 -17.36 22.54 -2.24
C THR A 868 -15.95 21.96 -2.02
N THR A 869 -15.03 22.22 -2.96
CA THR A 869 -13.60 21.87 -2.84
C THR A 869 -12.85 22.53 -1.68
N ILE A 870 -13.52 23.24 -0.76
CA ILE A 870 -12.89 23.78 0.44
C ILE A 870 -12.26 22.71 1.33
N ILE A 871 -12.79 21.48 1.32
CA ILE A 871 -12.22 20.35 2.06
C ILE A 871 -10.92 19.83 1.43
N GLU A 872 -10.63 20.21 0.18
CA GLU A 872 -9.34 19.96 -0.46
C GLU A 872 -8.21 20.63 0.32
N THR A 873 -8.50 21.70 1.08
CA THR A 873 -7.51 22.42 1.89
C THR A 873 -7.64 22.10 3.38
N GLY A 874 -6.79 21.20 3.87
CA GLY A 874 -6.29 21.21 5.25
C GLY A 874 -7.24 20.81 6.37
N ILE A 875 -8.46 20.36 6.09
CA ILE A 875 -9.37 19.93 7.15
C ILE A 875 -9.11 18.45 7.46
N ASP A 876 -8.77 18.18 8.71
CA ASP A 876 -8.63 16.83 9.27
C ASP A 876 -9.77 16.59 10.27
N ILE A 877 -10.71 15.70 9.92
CA ILE A 877 -11.76 15.26 10.83
C ILE A 877 -11.69 13.74 10.91
N PRO A 878 -11.12 13.18 12.00
CA PRO A 878 -10.94 11.74 12.16
C PRO A 878 -12.25 10.95 12.05
N THR A 879 -13.35 11.55 12.50
CA THR A 879 -14.69 10.95 12.49
C THR A 879 -15.37 10.99 11.12
N ALA A 880 -14.83 11.72 10.15
CA ALA A 880 -15.35 11.75 8.80
C ALA A 880 -14.73 10.64 7.94
N ASN A 881 -15.41 9.50 7.84
CA ASN A 881 -14.89 8.30 7.18
C ASN A 881 -15.62 7.93 5.88
N THR A 882 -16.64 8.69 5.48
CA THR A 882 -17.27 8.54 4.15
C THR A 882 -17.23 9.87 3.41
N ILE A 883 -16.80 9.82 2.14
CA ILE A 883 -16.90 10.94 1.21
C ILE A 883 -17.76 10.53 0.02
N ILE A 884 -18.67 11.41 -0.37
CA ILE A 884 -19.53 11.25 -1.54
C ILE A 884 -19.28 12.45 -2.45
N ILE A 885 -18.87 12.20 -3.70
CA ILE A 885 -18.62 13.24 -4.70
C ILE A 885 -19.72 13.13 -5.76
N GLU A 886 -20.62 14.11 -5.82
CA GLU A 886 -21.83 14.04 -6.68
C GLU A 886 -21.50 14.07 -8.19
N ARG A 887 -20.44 14.79 -8.57
CA ARG A 887 -20.00 14.97 -9.97
C ARG A 887 -18.50 14.74 -10.11
N ALA A 888 -18.09 13.48 -9.97
CA ALA A 888 -16.69 13.09 -10.02
C ALA A 888 -16.05 13.31 -11.42
N ASP A 889 -16.86 13.33 -12.46
CA ASP A 889 -16.47 13.53 -13.87
C ASP A 889 -15.77 14.88 -14.13
N HIS A 890 -16.08 15.90 -13.32
CA HIS A 890 -15.53 17.24 -13.46
C HIS A 890 -14.20 17.46 -12.73
N PHE A 891 -13.67 16.46 -12.02
CA PHE A 891 -12.46 16.61 -11.21
C PHE A 891 -11.21 16.08 -11.92
N GLY A 892 -10.07 16.70 -11.61
CA GLY A 892 -8.76 16.15 -11.97
C GLY A 892 -8.38 14.95 -11.09
N LEU A 893 -7.54 14.05 -11.61
CA LEU A 893 -7.11 12.84 -10.89
C LEU A 893 -6.38 13.16 -9.59
N ALA A 894 -5.47 14.15 -9.59
CA ALA A 894 -4.84 14.63 -8.35
C ALA A 894 -5.84 15.18 -7.33
N GLN A 895 -6.91 15.87 -7.77
CA GLN A 895 -7.94 16.39 -6.87
C GLN A 895 -8.78 15.26 -6.28
N LEU A 896 -9.22 14.30 -7.12
CA LEU A 896 -9.95 13.13 -6.66
C LEU A 896 -9.14 12.34 -5.64
N HIS A 897 -7.83 12.16 -5.89
CA HIS A 897 -6.93 11.50 -4.96
C HIS A 897 -6.79 12.27 -3.63
N GLN A 898 -6.62 13.60 -3.68
CA GLN A 898 -6.55 14.43 -2.47
C GLN A 898 -7.86 14.37 -1.67
N LEU A 899 -9.01 14.42 -2.34
CA LEU A 899 -10.34 14.30 -1.73
C LEU A 899 -10.55 12.92 -1.10
N ARG A 900 -10.17 11.84 -1.80
CA ARG A 900 -10.15 10.47 -1.26
C ARG A 900 -9.31 10.40 0.02
N GLY A 901 -8.12 11.01 0.00
CA GLY A 901 -7.21 11.06 1.14
C GLY A 901 -7.70 11.91 2.32
N ARG A 902 -8.81 12.64 2.20
CA ARG A 902 -9.42 13.38 3.32
C ARG A 902 -10.19 12.48 4.29
N VAL A 903 -10.65 11.31 3.83
CA VAL A 903 -11.32 10.31 4.67
C VAL A 903 -10.40 9.14 5.02
N GLY A 904 -10.79 8.31 5.98
CA GLY A 904 -9.99 7.15 6.40
C GLY A 904 -8.80 7.55 7.24
N ARG A 905 -9.02 8.48 8.18
CA ARG A 905 -8.03 8.89 9.18
C ARG A 905 -8.29 8.25 10.55
N SER A 906 -9.42 7.56 10.73
CA SER A 906 -9.70 6.72 11.89
C SER A 906 -9.35 5.25 11.64
N HIS A 907 -9.65 4.39 12.62
CA HIS A 907 -9.48 2.94 12.57
C HIS A 907 -10.62 2.22 11.84
N HIS A 908 -11.62 2.97 11.37
CA HIS A 908 -12.75 2.41 10.64
C HIS A 908 -12.50 2.44 9.13
N GLN A 909 -12.98 1.40 8.45
CA GLN A 909 -12.98 1.32 7.00
C GLN A 909 -13.65 2.57 6.41
N ALA A 910 -12.92 3.28 5.56
CA ALA A 910 -13.45 4.46 4.88
C ALA A 910 -13.94 4.13 3.48
N TYR A 911 -14.90 4.92 3.02
CA TYR A 911 -15.54 4.75 1.73
C TYR A 911 -15.52 6.06 0.95
N ALA A 912 -15.15 5.99 -0.33
CA ALA A 912 -15.21 7.10 -1.26
C ALA A 912 -16.15 6.76 -2.42
N TRP A 913 -17.29 7.44 -2.48
CA TRP A 913 -18.29 7.26 -3.54
C TRP A 913 -18.11 8.36 -4.59
N LEU A 914 -17.58 7.97 -5.75
CA LEU A 914 -17.41 8.81 -6.93
C LEU A 914 -18.66 8.65 -7.81
N LEU A 915 -19.61 9.57 -7.66
CA LEU A 915 -20.85 9.54 -8.42
C LEU A 915 -20.66 10.23 -9.76
N THR A 916 -21.22 9.63 -10.81
CA THR A 916 -21.14 10.10 -12.19
C THR A 916 -22.53 10.25 -12.79
N PRO A 917 -22.69 11.13 -13.80
CA PRO A 917 -23.85 11.05 -14.67
C PRO A 917 -23.77 9.79 -15.56
N HIS A 918 -24.81 9.56 -16.35
CA HIS A 918 -24.82 8.49 -17.34
C HIS A 918 -23.58 8.56 -18.26
N PRO A 919 -22.88 7.44 -18.58
CA PRO A 919 -21.60 7.43 -19.30
C PRO A 919 -21.56 8.25 -20.60
N LYS A 920 -22.68 8.31 -21.33
CA LYS A 920 -22.86 9.11 -22.56
C LYS A 920 -22.70 10.62 -22.37
N ALA A 921 -22.90 11.14 -21.15
CA ALA A 921 -22.78 12.56 -20.83
C ALA A 921 -21.38 12.93 -20.32
N MET A 922 -20.49 11.95 -20.15
CA MET A 922 -19.11 12.16 -19.70
C MET A 922 -18.16 12.27 -20.89
N THR A 923 -17.07 13.02 -20.70
CA THR A 923 -15.96 13.02 -21.65
C THR A 923 -15.15 11.73 -21.56
N THR A 924 -14.47 11.35 -22.63
CA THR A 924 -13.58 10.19 -22.68
C THR A 924 -12.44 10.29 -21.66
N ASP A 925 -11.88 11.48 -21.47
CA ASP A 925 -10.86 11.74 -20.44
C ASP A 925 -11.39 11.55 -19.01
N ALA A 926 -12.66 11.92 -18.76
CA ALA A 926 -13.28 11.69 -17.46
C ALA A 926 -13.45 10.19 -17.18
N GLN A 927 -13.85 9.41 -18.19
CA GLN A 927 -13.96 7.95 -18.07
C GLN A 927 -12.62 7.32 -17.74
N LYS A 928 -11.55 7.63 -18.50
CA LYS A 928 -10.19 7.11 -18.25
C LYS A 928 -9.67 7.47 -16.85
N ARG A 929 -9.88 8.71 -16.40
CA ARG A 929 -9.45 9.14 -15.05
C ARG A 929 -10.21 8.42 -13.93
N LEU A 930 -11.51 8.20 -14.12
CA LEU A 930 -12.35 7.51 -13.13
C LEU A 930 -12.05 6.01 -13.08
N GLU A 931 -11.73 5.40 -14.21
CA GLU A 931 -11.23 4.04 -14.28
C GLU A 931 -9.88 3.90 -13.59
N ALA A 932 -8.93 4.82 -13.86
CA ALA A 932 -7.63 4.81 -13.21
C ALA A 932 -7.72 4.90 -11.68
N ILE A 933 -8.53 5.82 -11.13
CA ILE A 933 -8.69 5.93 -9.67
C ILE A 933 -9.46 4.75 -9.06
N ALA A 934 -10.34 4.09 -9.83
CA ALA A 934 -11.04 2.88 -9.38
C ALA A 934 -10.10 1.67 -9.36
N SER A 935 -9.18 1.55 -10.32
CA SER A 935 -8.22 0.43 -10.39
C SER A 935 -7.12 0.50 -9.32
N LEU A 936 -6.80 1.70 -8.81
CA LEU A 936 -5.72 1.95 -7.86
C LEU A 936 -6.27 2.07 -6.43
N GLU A 937 -6.73 0.93 -5.89
CA GLU A 937 -7.40 0.84 -4.58
C GLU A 937 -6.43 0.82 -3.37
N ASP A 938 -5.14 0.53 -3.59
CA ASP A 938 -4.16 0.33 -2.51
C ASP A 938 -3.57 1.62 -1.89
N LEU A 939 -3.14 1.51 -0.62
CA LEU A 939 -2.39 2.55 0.10
C LEU A 939 -0.98 2.69 -0.49
N GLY A 940 -0.51 3.92 -0.71
CA GLY A 940 0.75 4.19 -1.43
C GLY A 940 0.58 4.38 -2.94
N ALA A 941 -0.65 4.21 -3.46
CA ALA A 941 -1.00 4.51 -4.85
C ALA A 941 -0.81 5.98 -5.24
N GLY A 942 -0.61 6.90 -4.29
CA GLY A 942 -0.38 8.32 -4.59
C GLY A 942 0.79 8.57 -5.56
N PHE A 943 1.82 7.71 -5.53
CA PHE A 943 2.93 7.77 -6.49
C PHE A 943 2.56 7.23 -7.88
N ALA A 944 1.89 6.07 -7.94
CA ALA A 944 1.38 5.50 -9.20
C ALA A 944 0.37 6.44 -9.87
N LEU A 945 -0.51 7.05 -9.07
CA LEU A 945 -1.47 8.06 -9.51
C LEU A 945 -0.80 9.35 -9.97
N ALA A 946 0.28 9.81 -9.30
CA ALA A 946 1.06 10.96 -9.79
C ALA A 946 1.79 10.65 -11.09
N THR A 947 2.22 9.39 -11.28
CA THR A 947 2.81 8.91 -12.54
C THR A 947 1.76 8.89 -13.65
N HIS A 948 0.56 8.38 -13.39
CA HIS A 948 -0.54 8.46 -14.34
C HIS A 948 -1.04 9.89 -14.58
N ASP A 949 -1.08 10.77 -13.58
CA ASP A 949 -1.44 12.19 -13.78
C ASP A 949 -0.37 12.91 -14.62
N LEU A 950 0.91 12.55 -14.43
CA LEU A 950 2.03 12.97 -15.27
C LEU A 950 1.87 12.46 -16.72
N GLU A 951 1.45 11.21 -16.93
CA GLU A 951 1.16 10.67 -18.26
C GLU A 951 -0.04 11.39 -18.92
N ILE A 952 -1.11 11.61 -18.17
CA ILE A 952 -2.36 12.19 -18.67
C ILE A 952 -2.19 13.69 -18.98
N ARG A 953 -1.45 14.44 -18.15
CA ARG A 953 -1.30 15.90 -18.28
C ARG A 953 0.01 16.34 -18.94
N GLY A 954 1.04 15.50 -18.94
CA GLY A 954 2.42 15.85 -19.32
C GLY A 954 3.21 16.53 -18.18
N ALA A 955 4.54 16.43 -18.22
CA ALA A 955 5.46 16.94 -17.17
C ALA A 955 5.58 18.47 -17.09
N GLY A 956 5.20 19.20 -18.14
CA GLY A 956 5.49 20.63 -18.30
C GLY A 956 7.00 20.93 -18.47
N GLU A 957 7.37 22.18 -18.79
CA GLU A 957 8.80 22.57 -18.91
C GLU A 957 9.46 22.73 -17.52
N LEU A 958 10.70 22.23 -17.37
CA LEU A 958 11.40 22.03 -16.09
C LEU A 958 11.90 23.35 -15.46
N LEU A 959 12.26 24.35 -16.27
CA LEU A 959 12.68 25.69 -15.85
C LEU A 959 11.92 26.85 -16.54
N GLY A 960 11.23 26.62 -17.66
CA GLY A 960 10.59 27.68 -18.46
C GLY A 960 9.12 28.00 -18.12
N GLU A 961 8.63 29.07 -18.76
CA GLU A 961 7.26 29.60 -18.70
C GLU A 961 6.25 28.80 -19.57
N GLU A 962 6.72 28.03 -20.56
CA GLU A 962 5.85 27.30 -21.48
C GLU A 962 5.34 25.99 -20.84
N GLN A 963 4.02 25.77 -20.90
CA GLN A 963 3.38 24.57 -20.35
C GLN A 963 3.62 23.31 -21.22
N SER A 964 4.09 23.46 -22.46
CA SER A 964 4.37 22.38 -23.41
C SER A 964 5.50 22.77 -24.38
N GLY A 965 6.29 21.81 -24.86
CA GLY A 965 7.15 22.09 -26.02
C GLY A 965 8.25 21.09 -26.40
N SER A 966 8.94 20.44 -25.44
CA SER A 966 10.06 19.53 -25.77
C SER A 966 9.84 18.08 -25.31
N MET A 967 9.30 17.89 -24.10
CA MET A 967 8.99 16.55 -23.56
C MET A 967 7.86 15.86 -24.33
N GLU A 968 6.88 16.63 -24.83
CA GLU A 968 5.84 16.13 -25.71
C GLU A 968 6.40 15.64 -27.05
N THR A 969 7.51 16.22 -27.52
CA THR A 969 8.07 15.87 -28.84
C THR A 969 8.95 14.62 -28.76
N ILE A 970 9.84 14.53 -27.76
CA ILE A 970 10.82 13.43 -27.65
C ILE A 970 10.46 12.35 -26.63
N GLY A 971 9.44 12.58 -25.79
CA GLY A 971 9.07 11.71 -24.69
C GLY A 971 9.90 11.95 -23.42
N PHE A 972 9.27 11.74 -22.27
CA PHE A 972 9.86 12.02 -20.95
C PHE A 972 11.09 11.18 -20.62
N SER A 973 11.08 9.87 -20.90
CA SER A 973 12.20 8.98 -20.58
C SER A 973 13.50 9.41 -21.27
N LEU A 974 13.44 9.71 -22.58
CA LEU A 974 14.60 10.16 -23.35
C LEU A 974 15.06 11.56 -22.93
N TYR A 975 14.13 12.44 -22.60
CA TYR A 975 14.46 13.76 -22.07
C TYR A 975 15.28 13.67 -20.77
N MET A 976 14.92 12.74 -19.87
CA MET A 976 15.62 12.54 -18.60
C MET A 976 17.02 11.96 -18.79
N GLU A 977 17.17 11.00 -19.71
CA GLU A 977 18.47 10.44 -20.05
C GLU A 977 19.42 11.51 -20.63
N LEU A 978 18.91 12.40 -21.49
CA LEU A 978 19.66 13.55 -22.01
C LEU A 978 20.08 14.51 -20.89
N LEU A 979 19.21 14.75 -19.91
CA LEU A 979 19.48 15.65 -18.80
C LEU A 979 20.52 15.08 -17.83
N GLU A 980 20.42 13.79 -17.48
CA GLU A 980 21.38 13.11 -16.61
C GLU A 980 22.78 13.11 -17.24
N ASN A 981 22.88 12.73 -18.52
CA ASN A 981 24.17 12.75 -19.23
C ASN A 981 24.72 14.18 -19.38
N ALA A 982 23.86 15.17 -19.65
CA ALA A 982 24.31 16.56 -19.72
C ALA A 982 24.88 17.06 -18.38
N VAL A 983 24.24 16.70 -17.27
CA VAL A 983 24.72 17.03 -15.91
C VAL A 983 26.05 16.33 -15.61
N ASP A 984 26.18 15.04 -15.91
CA ASP A 984 27.42 14.27 -15.66
C ASP A 984 28.59 14.76 -16.52
N ALA A 985 28.35 15.06 -17.80
CA ALA A 985 29.36 15.62 -18.69
C ALA A 985 29.86 16.97 -18.17
N LEU A 986 28.95 17.87 -17.81
CA LEU A 986 29.29 19.20 -17.28
C LEU A 986 29.99 19.11 -15.91
N LYS A 987 29.58 18.20 -15.01
CA LYS A 987 30.30 17.91 -13.75
C LYS A 987 31.73 17.43 -14.01
N ALA A 988 31.94 16.64 -15.06
CA ALA A 988 33.25 16.16 -15.46
C ALA A 988 34.06 17.17 -16.30
N GLY A 989 33.58 18.42 -16.46
CA GLY A 989 34.23 19.46 -17.25
C GLY A 989 34.26 19.19 -18.75
N ARG A 990 33.40 18.30 -19.25
CA ARG A 990 33.26 17.92 -20.66
C ARG A 990 32.04 18.61 -21.27
N GLU A 991 32.12 18.95 -22.56
CA GLU A 991 30.92 19.38 -23.28
C GLU A 991 30.01 18.17 -23.54
N PRO A 992 28.71 18.26 -23.23
CA PRO A 992 27.78 17.18 -23.50
C PRO A 992 27.61 17.00 -25.02
N SER A 993 28.06 15.86 -25.53
CA SER A 993 27.91 15.48 -26.94
C SER A 993 26.80 14.44 -27.08
N LEU A 994 25.89 14.67 -28.05
CA LEU A 994 24.91 13.67 -28.47
C LEU A 994 25.54 12.37 -29.01
N GLU A 995 26.82 12.43 -29.41
CA GLU A 995 27.55 11.26 -29.87
C GLU A 995 27.80 10.26 -28.74
N ASP A 996 27.93 10.67 -27.48
CA ASP A 996 28.19 9.74 -26.36
C ASP A 996 26.99 8.80 -26.10
N LEU A 997 25.77 9.28 -26.31
CA LEU A 997 24.53 8.47 -26.23
C LEU A 997 24.36 7.51 -27.41
N THR A 998 24.93 7.84 -28.57
CA THR A 998 24.73 7.09 -29.81
C THR A 998 25.90 6.16 -30.13
N SER A 999 27.11 6.45 -29.63
CA SER A 999 28.38 5.83 -30.06
C SER A 999 28.73 4.49 -29.41
N GLN A 1000 27.94 4.00 -28.45
CA GLN A 1000 28.22 2.76 -27.71
C GLN A 1000 27.39 1.54 -28.17
N GLN A 1001 26.76 1.59 -29.35
CA GLN A 1001 26.01 0.44 -29.84
C GLN A 1001 26.96 -0.67 -30.31
N THR A 1002 26.76 -1.86 -29.75
CA THR A 1002 27.52 -3.06 -30.08
C THR A 1002 26.59 -4.14 -30.60
N GLU A 1003 26.85 -4.63 -31.81
CA GLU A 1003 26.08 -5.70 -32.44
C GLU A 1003 26.79 -7.05 -32.28
N VAL A 1004 26.12 -8.04 -31.69
CA VAL A 1004 26.63 -9.41 -31.55
C VAL A 1004 25.67 -10.37 -32.26
N GLU A 1005 26.13 -10.95 -33.37
CA GLU A 1005 25.34 -11.83 -34.25
C GLU A 1005 26.05 -13.18 -34.41
N LEU A 1006 25.56 -14.23 -33.76
CA LEU A 1006 26.18 -15.56 -33.78
C LEU A 1006 25.44 -16.57 -34.66
N ARG A 1007 24.44 -16.13 -35.44
CA ARG A 1007 23.62 -16.99 -36.30
C ARG A 1007 23.02 -18.19 -35.55
N MET A 1008 22.41 -17.92 -34.41
CA MET A 1008 21.74 -18.92 -33.57
C MET A 1008 20.50 -18.32 -32.91
N PRO A 1009 19.46 -19.12 -32.62
CA PRO A 1009 18.27 -18.63 -31.92
C PRO A 1009 18.65 -18.09 -30.54
N SER A 1010 18.29 -16.83 -30.29
CA SER A 1010 18.60 -16.07 -29.08
C SER A 1010 17.37 -15.27 -28.68
N LEU A 1011 16.43 -15.94 -28.00
CA LEU A 1011 15.13 -15.40 -27.63
C LEU A 1011 14.60 -16.14 -26.41
N LEU A 1012 13.60 -15.56 -25.74
CA LEU A 1012 12.77 -16.23 -24.75
C LEU A 1012 11.65 -16.96 -25.50
N PRO A 1013 11.58 -18.30 -25.47
CA PRO A 1013 10.56 -19.05 -26.19
C PRO A 1013 9.14 -18.78 -25.67
N ASP A 1014 8.15 -18.84 -26.56
CA ASP A 1014 6.74 -18.61 -26.23
C ASP A 1014 6.15 -19.70 -25.30
N ASP A 1015 6.67 -20.92 -25.40
CA ASP A 1015 6.34 -22.05 -24.52
C ASP A 1015 7.01 -21.94 -23.13
N PHE A 1016 8.05 -21.11 -22.99
CA PHE A 1016 8.73 -20.87 -21.73
C PHE A 1016 8.11 -19.71 -20.93
N ILE A 1017 7.84 -18.59 -21.60
CA ILE A 1017 7.12 -17.45 -21.02
C ILE A 1017 5.99 -17.07 -21.97
N PRO A 1018 4.75 -17.57 -21.76
CA PRO A 1018 3.62 -17.29 -22.67
C PRO A 1018 3.18 -15.82 -22.65
N ASP A 1019 3.21 -15.18 -21.47
CA ASP A 1019 2.83 -13.78 -21.34
C ASP A 1019 3.83 -12.86 -22.04
N VAL A 1020 3.35 -12.15 -23.05
CA VAL A 1020 4.11 -11.24 -23.90
C VAL A 1020 4.67 -10.07 -23.08
N ASN A 1021 3.93 -9.57 -22.09
CA ASN A 1021 4.34 -8.41 -21.29
C ASN A 1021 5.48 -8.76 -20.33
N THR A 1022 5.36 -9.89 -19.64
CA THR A 1022 6.43 -10.45 -18.81
C THR A 1022 7.67 -10.74 -19.66
N ARG A 1023 7.49 -11.34 -20.84
CA ARG A 1023 8.57 -11.63 -21.77
C ARG A 1023 9.28 -10.35 -22.23
N LEU A 1024 8.53 -9.31 -22.59
CA LEU A 1024 9.05 -7.98 -22.94
C LEU A 1024 9.82 -7.32 -21.78
N SER A 1025 9.30 -7.44 -20.56
CA SER A 1025 9.94 -6.95 -19.34
C SER A 1025 11.30 -7.62 -19.12
N PHE A 1026 11.37 -8.95 -19.25
CA PHE A 1026 12.63 -9.69 -19.15
C PHE A 1026 13.61 -9.32 -20.25
N TYR A 1027 13.17 -9.20 -21.50
CA TYR A 1027 14.04 -8.76 -22.58
C TYR A 1027 14.64 -7.37 -22.29
N LYS A 1028 13.84 -6.42 -21.80
CA LYS A 1028 14.33 -5.09 -21.43
C LYS A 1028 15.34 -5.19 -20.29
N ARG A 1029 15.05 -5.95 -19.23
CA ARG A 1029 15.96 -6.14 -18.10
C ARG A 1029 17.30 -6.76 -18.52
N ILE A 1030 17.26 -7.80 -19.37
CA ILE A 1030 18.47 -8.41 -19.94
C ILE A 1030 19.22 -7.41 -20.83
N ALA A 1031 18.49 -6.64 -21.64
CA ALA A 1031 19.09 -5.66 -22.53
C ALA A 1031 19.71 -4.46 -21.79
N SER A 1032 19.16 -4.06 -20.64
CA SER A 1032 19.60 -2.91 -19.84
C SER A 1032 20.59 -3.27 -18.73
N ALA A 1033 20.82 -4.56 -18.46
CA ALA A 1033 21.79 -5.01 -17.45
C ALA A 1033 23.21 -4.51 -17.79
N LYS A 1034 23.90 -3.93 -16.81
CA LYS A 1034 25.24 -3.33 -16.98
C LYS A 1034 26.36 -4.27 -16.52
N ASN A 1035 26.05 -5.15 -15.57
CA ASN A 1035 27.04 -6.02 -14.92
C ASN A 1035 26.69 -7.50 -15.07
N GLU A 1036 27.71 -8.36 -14.93
CA GLU A 1036 27.55 -9.82 -14.95
C GLU A 1036 26.64 -10.33 -13.82
N ASN A 1037 26.79 -9.76 -12.61
CA ASN A 1037 26.01 -10.18 -11.45
C ASN A 1037 24.51 -9.94 -11.67
N GLU A 1038 24.14 -8.83 -12.33
CA GLU A 1038 22.74 -8.53 -12.65
C GLU A 1038 22.16 -9.56 -13.64
N LEU A 1039 22.95 -10.00 -14.63
CA LEU A 1039 22.54 -11.04 -15.58
C LEU A 1039 22.37 -12.40 -14.88
N GLU A 1040 23.27 -12.76 -13.96
CA GLU A 1040 23.14 -13.99 -13.17
C GLU A 1040 21.94 -13.93 -12.21
N GLU A 1041 21.64 -12.79 -11.60
CA GLU A 1041 20.42 -12.61 -10.81
C GLU A 1041 19.15 -12.78 -11.66
N ILE A 1042 19.12 -12.20 -12.87
CA ILE A 1042 18.00 -12.39 -13.80
C ILE A 1042 17.87 -13.86 -14.20
N LYS A 1043 18.98 -14.55 -14.42
CA LYS A 1043 19.00 -15.98 -14.74
C LYS A 1043 18.45 -16.83 -13.61
N VAL A 1044 18.86 -16.57 -12.36
CA VAL A 1044 18.32 -17.25 -11.18
C VAL A 1044 16.82 -16.99 -11.06
N GLU A 1045 16.38 -15.76 -11.28
CA GLU A 1045 14.95 -15.41 -11.27
C GLU A 1045 14.15 -16.12 -12.38
N LEU A 1046 14.70 -16.24 -13.59
CA LEU A 1046 14.07 -17.00 -14.68
C LEU A 1046 13.92 -18.48 -14.31
N ILE A 1047 14.94 -19.07 -13.67
CA ILE A 1047 14.88 -20.46 -13.20
C ILE A 1047 13.81 -20.63 -12.15
N ASP A 1048 13.81 -19.73 -11.17
CA ASP A 1048 12.89 -19.80 -10.04
C ASP A 1048 11.43 -19.68 -10.49
N ARG A 1049 11.13 -18.78 -11.45
CA ARG A 1049 9.77 -18.46 -11.91
C ARG A 1049 9.24 -19.35 -13.03
N PHE A 1050 10.10 -19.91 -13.88
CA PHE A 1050 9.70 -20.61 -15.10
C PHE A 1050 10.37 -21.98 -15.27
N GLY A 1051 11.31 -22.36 -14.39
CA GLY A 1051 12.01 -23.63 -14.44
C GLY A 1051 13.25 -23.60 -15.34
N LEU A 1052 13.64 -24.77 -15.86
CA LEU A 1052 14.88 -24.92 -16.62
C LEU A 1052 14.94 -24.01 -17.87
N LEU A 1053 16.06 -23.30 -18.07
CA LEU A 1053 16.24 -22.44 -19.25
C LEU A 1053 16.33 -23.28 -20.53
N PRO A 1054 15.50 -22.98 -21.55
CA PRO A 1054 15.71 -23.48 -22.90
C PRO A 1054 17.03 -22.98 -23.51
N ASP A 1055 17.59 -23.75 -24.45
CA ASP A 1055 18.81 -23.36 -25.16
C ASP A 1055 18.74 -21.92 -25.75
N PRO A 1056 17.64 -21.47 -26.41
CA PRO A 1056 17.53 -20.09 -26.89
C PRO A 1056 17.60 -19.02 -25.80
N ALA A 1057 17.06 -19.28 -24.62
CA ALA A 1057 17.09 -18.35 -23.49
C ALA A 1057 18.50 -18.26 -22.87
N ARG A 1058 19.21 -19.39 -22.82
CA ARG A 1058 20.62 -19.43 -22.41
C ARG A 1058 21.50 -18.64 -23.38
N ASN A 1059 21.31 -18.84 -24.67
CA ASN A 1059 22.02 -18.11 -25.71
C ASN A 1059 21.81 -16.59 -25.60
N LEU A 1060 20.59 -16.14 -25.27
CA LEU A 1060 20.26 -14.73 -25.09
C LEU A 1060 21.06 -14.08 -23.96
N LEU A 1061 21.13 -14.73 -22.79
CA LEU A 1061 21.92 -14.25 -21.66
C LEU A 1061 23.42 -14.22 -21.98
N ASP A 1062 23.91 -15.27 -22.64
CA ASP A 1062 25.30 -15.38 -23.04
C ASP A 1062 25.69 -14.30 -24.07
N ILE A 1063 24.80 -13.97 -25.02
CA ILE A 1063 24.99 -12.89 -25.98
C ILE A 1063 24.94 -11.52 -25.30
N ALA A 1064 24.04 -11.32 -24.33
CA ALA A 1064 23.99 -10.07 -23.55
C ALA A 1064 25.29 -9.84 -22.77
N ARG A 1065 25.86 -10.91 -22.19
CA ARG A 1065 27.18 -10.90 -21.55
C ARG A 1065 28.30 -10.56 -22.52
N LEU A 1066 28.35 -11.21 -23.68
CA LEU A 1066 29.35 -10.91 -24.72
C LEU A 1066 29.26 -9.45 -25.19
N ARG A 1067 28.04 -8.91 -25.28
CA ARG A 1067 27.82 -7.51 -25.63
C ARG A 1067 28.37 -6.54 -24.58
N GLN A 1068 28.21 -6.82 -23.29
CA GLN A 1068 28.80 -6.01 -22.20
C GLN A 1068 30.34 -5.98 -22.32
N GLN A 1069 30.97 -7.14 -22.54
CA GLN A 1069 32.42 -7.22 -22.77
C GLN A 1069 32.84 -6.47 -24.03
N ALA A 1070 32.10 -6.63 -25.13
CA ALA A 1070 32.39 -5.98 -26.39
C ALA A 1070 32.29 -4.45 -26.29
N GLN A 1071 31.29 -3.92 -25.58
CA GLN A 1071 31.15 -2.49 -25.31
C GLN A 1071 32.34 -1.95 -24.51
N LYS A 1072 32.78 -2.66 -23.47
CA LYS A 1072 33.96 -2.29 -22.66
C LYS A 1072 35.26 -2.28 -23.47
N LEU A 1073 35.43 -3.24 -24.38
CA LEU A 1073 36.63 -3.38 -25.20
C LEU A 1073 36.62 -2.47 -26.44
N GLY A 1074 35.51 -1.79 -26.71
CA GLY A 1074 35.35 -0.94 -27.89
C GLY A 1074 35.19 -1.74 -29.18
N ILE A 1075 34.45 -2.84 -29.16
CA ILE A 1075 34.06 -3.61 -30.34
C ILE A 1075 32.70 -3.09 -30.82
N ARG A 1076 32.58 -2.71 -32.10
CA ARG A 1076 31.30 -2.28 -32.70
C ARG A 1076 30.47 -3.46 -33.15
N LYS A 1077 31.10 -4.46 -33.78
CA LYS A 1077 30.38 -5.58 -34.37
C LYS A 1077 31.14 -6.89 -34.18
N LEU A 1078 30.42 -7.94 -33.81
CA LEU A 1078 30.91 -9.30 -33.67
C LEU A 1078 29.97 -10.23 -34.41
N GLU A 1079 30.40 -10.73 -35.56
CA GLU A 1079 29.65 -11.73 -36.35
C GLU A 1079 30.34 -13.10 -36.26
N GLY A 1080 29.55 -14.15 -35.99
CA GLY A 1080 29.98 -15.54 -35.98
C GLY A 1080 29.07 -16.43 -36.84
N ASN A 1081 29.67 -17.35 -37.60
CA ASN A 1081 29.00 -18.33 -38.44
C ASN A 1081 29.70 -19.69 -38.36
N GLU A 1082 29.24 -20.67 -39.14
CA GLU A 1082 29.75 -22.06 -39.11
C GLU A 1082 31.23 -22.20 -39.51
N LYS A 1083 31.80 -21.24 -40.26
CA LYS A 1083 33.17 -21.31 -40.79
C LYS A 1083 34.10 -20.24 -40.20
N GLY A 1084 33.66 -19.55 -39.16
CA GLY A 1084 34.38 -18.45 -38.53
C GLY A 1084 33.53 -17.19 -38.44
N GLY A 1085 34.13 -16.02 -38.60
CA GLY A 1085 33.41 -14.77 -38.41
C GLY A 1085 34.29 -13.52 -38.53
N THR A 1086 33.74 -12.38 -38.15
CA THR A 1086 34.40 -11.08 -38.25
C THR A 1086 34.11 -10.23 -37.01
N ILE A 1087 35.15 -9.57 -36.51
CA ILE A 1087 35.09 -8.62 -35.40
C ILE A 1087 35.50 -7.25 -35.95
N GLU A 1088 34.67 -6.24 -35.74
CA GLU A 1088 34.91 -4.86 -36.12
C GLU A 1088 35.11 -4.02 -34.86
N PHE A 1089 36.31 -3.47 -34.70
CA PHE A 1089 36.68 -2.61 -33.59
C PHE A 1089 36.26 -1.15 -33.87
N ALA A 1090 35.93 -0.43 -32.81
CA ALA A 1090 35.74 1.02 -32.85
C ALA A 1090 37.09 1.74 -33.08
N GLU A 1091 37.03 3.01 -33.49
CA GLU A 1091 38.24 3.83 -33.64
C GLU A 1091 39.00 4.01 -32.33
N LYS A 1092 38.27 4.11 -31.21
CA LYS A 1092 38.81 4.06 -29.85
C LYS A 1092 38.52 2.68 -29.27
N ASN A 1093 39.52 1.80 -29.24
CA ASN A 1093 39.41 0.45 -28.69
C ASN A 1093 40.63 0.14 -27.80
N HIS A 1094 40.50 -0.90 -26.98
CA HIS A 1094 41.53 -1.30 -26.01
C HIS A 1094 42.34 -2.52 -26.48
N VAL A 1095 42.34 -2.83 -27.78
CA VAL A 1095 43.01 -4.03 -28.31
C VAL A 1095 44.53 -3.82 -28.30
N ASP A 1096 45.28 -4.71 -27.64
CA ASP A 1096 46.74 -4.68 -27.72
C ASP A 1096 47.25 -5.03 -29.13
N PRO A 1097 47.91 -4.09 -29.84
CA PRO A 1097 48.48 -4.37 -31.15
C PRO A 1097 49.54 -5.47 -31.11
N ALA A 1098 50.31 -5.61 -30.03
CA ALA A 1098 51.36 -6.63 -29.91
C ALA A 1098 50.76 -8.03 -29.81
N TRP A 1099 49.74 -8.20 -28.96
CA TRP A 1099 48.96 -9.44 -28.88
C TRP A 1099 48.30 -9.81 -30.22
N LEU A 1100 47.64 -8.84 -30.87
CA LEU A 1100 46.98 -9.06 -32.16
C LEU A 1100 47.97 -9.48 -33.26
N ILE A 1101 49.15 -8.83 -33.35
CA ILE A 1101 50.21 -9.23 -34.28
C ILE A 1101 50.71 -10.63 -33.95
N GLY A 1102 50.86 -10.97 -32.67
CA GLY A 1102 51.24 -12.32 -32.23
C GLY A 1102 50.26 -13.40 -32.70
N LEU A 1103 48.94 -13.13 -32.63
CA LEU A 1103 47.90 -14.01 -33.15
C LEU A 1103 48.00 -14.19 -34.66
N LEU A 1104 48.18 -13.11 -35.41
CA LEU A 1104 48.30 -13.14 -36.88
C LEU A 1104 49.55 -13.89 -37.34
N GLN A 1105 50.66 -13.82 -36.59
CA GLN A 1105 51.90 -14.53 -36.90
C GLN A 1105 51.86 -16.01 -36.53
N LYS A 1106 51.29 -16.36 -35.36
CA LYS A 1106 51.22 -17.75 -34.88
C LYS A 1106 50.14 -18.55 -35.59
N GLN A 1107 49.02 -17.93 -35.94
CA GLN A 1107 47.84 -18.61 -36.48
C GLN A 1107 47.25 -17.89 -37.72
N PRO A 1108 48.03 -17.67 -38.80
CA PRO A 1108 47.60 -16.93 -40.00
C PRO A 1108 46.50 -17.64 -40.81
N GLN A 1109 46.33 -18.95 -40.59
CA GLN A 1109 45.25 -19.75 -41.19
C GLN A 1109 43.90 -19.56 -40.48
N HIS A 1110 43.93 -19.09 -39.22
CA HIS A 1110 42.73 -18.86 -38.41
C HIS A 1110 42.41 -17.38 -38.20
N PHE A 1111 43.36 -16.46 -38.38
CA PHE A 1111 43.13 -15.03 -38.19
C PHE A 1111 43.71 -14.22 -39.34
N ARG A 1112 42.94 -13.26 -39.86
CA ARG A 1112 43.35 -12.31 -40.90
C ARG A 1112 42.75 -10.94 -40.64
N LEU A 1113 43.53 -9.88 -40.87
CA LEU A 1113 43.00 -8.52 -40.90
C LEU A 1113 42.33 -8.25 -42.25
N ASP A 1114 41.17 -7.58 -42.22
CA ASP A 1114 40.40 -7.16 -43.38
C ASP A 1114 40.13 -5.66 -43.30
N GLY A 1115 41.16 -4.86 -43.60
CA GLY A 1115 41.19 -3.43 -43.34
C GLY A 1115 41.76 -3.09 -41.96
N PRO A 1116 41.75 -1.79 -41.58
CA PRO A 1116 42.39 -1.32 -40.35
C PRO A 1116 41.62 -1.67 -39.07
N THR A 1117 40.31 -1.90 -39.17
CA THR A 1117 39.42 -2.06 -38.01
C THR A 1117 38.76 -3.43 -37.90
N ARG A 1118 38.91 -4.32 -38.90
CA ARG A 1118 38.27 -5.65 -38.88
C ARG A 1118 39.25 -6.80 -38.79
N LEU A 1119 38.96 -7.71 -37.86
CA LEU A 1119 39.62 -9.00 -37.71
C LEU A 1119 38.67 -10.10 -38.15
N LYS A 1120 39.08 -10.87 -39.17
CA LYS A 1120 38.39 -12.07 -39.62
C LYS A 1120 39.01 -13.29 -38.95
N PHE A 1121 38.19 -14.11 -38.31
CA PHE A 1121 38.59 -15.41 -37.79
C PHE A 1121 37.98 -16.54 -38.62
N ILE A 1122 38.72 -17.64 -38.80
CA ILE A 1122 38.35 -18.79 -39.63
C ILE A 1122 38.56 -20.05 -38.80
N GLN A 1123 37.46 -20.61 -38.30
CA GLN A 1123 37.40 -21.78 -37.45
C GLN A 1123 36.17 -22.61 -37.83
N ASP A 1124 36.25 -23.94 -37.70
CA ASP A 1124 35.07 -24.79 -37.87
C ASP A 1124 34.19 -24.70 -36.60
N LEU A 1125 33.11 -23.94 -36.70
CA LEU A 1125 32.16 -23.65 -35.63
C LEU A 1125 30.76 -24.12 -36.05
N SER A 1126 30.70 -25.30 -36.68
CA SER A 1126 29.47 -25.96 -37.13
C SER A 1126 28.50 -26.21 -35.97
N GLU A 1127 28.99 -26.67 -34.82
CA GLU A 1127 28.18 -26.77 -33.59
C GLU A 1127 27.98 -25.42 -32.91
N ARG A 1128 26.72 -25.09 -32.58
CA ARG A 1128 26.34 -23.82 -31.94
C ARG A 1128 26.97 -23.62 -30.55
N LYS A 1129 27.08 -24.68 -29.74
CA LYS A 1129 27.74 -24.63 -28.42
C LYS A 1129 29.22 -24.32 -28.55
N THR A 1130 29.91 -25.03 -29.44
CA THR A 1130 31.33 -24.77 -29.72
C THR A 1130 31.57 -23.35 -30.23
N ARG A 1131 30.65 -22.80 -31.04
CA ARG A 1131 30.70 -21.41 -31.50
C ARG A 1131 30.66 -20.40 -30.36
N ILE A 1132 29.69 -20.50 -29.45
CA ILE A 1132 29.53 -19.52 -28.37
C ILE A 1132 30.66 -19.64 -27.35
N ASP A 1133 31.10 -20.86 -27.03
CA ASP A 1133 32.22 -21.13 -26.12
C ASP A 1133 33.53 -20.58 -26.68
N TRP A 1134 33.78 -20.75 -27.98
CA TRP A 1134 34.97 -20.21 -28.64
C TRP A 1134 34.99 -18.68 -28.60
N VAL A 1135 33.87 -18.05 -28.95
CA VAL A 1135 33.75 -16.58 -28.93
C VAL A 1135 33.96 -16.05 -27.51
N ARG A 1136 33.40 -16.72 -26.50
CA ARG A 1136 33.59 -16.36 -25.09
C ARG A 1136 35.05 -16.45 -24.67
N GLN A 1137 35.73 -17.54 -24.99
CA GLN A 1137 37.15 -17.70 -24.67
C GLN A 1137 38.01 -16.65 -25.39
N PHE A 1138 37.68 -16.34 -26.65
CA PHE A 1138 38.39 -15.31 -27.41
C PHE A 1138 38.21 -13.92 -26.79
N MET A 1139 36.98 -13.55 -26.41
CA MET A 1139 36.68 -12.28 -25.76
C MET A 1139 37.38 -12.17 -24.39
N GLN A 1140 37.43 -13.25 -23.62
CA GLN A 1140 38.15 -13.29 -22.34
C GLN A 1140 39.65 -13.08 -22.53
N GLN A 1141 40.26 -13.75 -23.52
CA GLN A 1141 41.68 -13.50 -23.84
C GLN A 1141 41.91 -12.07 -24.30
N LEU A 1142 41.00 -11.48 -25.08
CA LEU A 1142 41.11 -10.11 -25.54
C LEU A 1142 41.01 -9.12 -24.37
N GLU A 1143 40.15 -9.39 -23.38
CA GLU A 1143 40.03 -8.58 -22.15
C GLU A 1143 41.27 -8.68 -21.26
N GLU A 1144 41.86 -9.87 -21.10
CA GLU A 1144 43.11 -10.07 -20.34
C GLU A 1144 44.31 -9.35 -20.96
N ASN A 1145 44.29 -9.17 -22.28
CA ASN A 1145 45.35 -8.47 -23.05
C ASN A 1145 44.94 -7.04 -23.42
N ALA A 1146 43.87 -6.49 -22.84
CA ALA A 1146 43.44 -5.13 -23.13
C ALA A 1146 44.43 -4.10 -22.56
N ILE A 1147 44.72 -3.05 -23.32
CA ILE A 1147 45.53 -1.92 -22.85
C ILE A 1147 44.61 -0.92 -22.15
N ALA A 1148 45.09 -0.35 -21.03
CA ALA A 1148 44.35 0.64 -20.24
C ALA A 1148 44.10 1.96 -20.97
#